data_AF-A0A972R3N1-F1
#
_entry.id   AF-A0A972R3N1-F1
#
_cell.length_a   1.000
_cell.length_b   1.000
_cell.length_c   1.000
_cell.angle_alpha   90.00
_cell.angle_beta   90.00
_cell.angle_gamma   90.00
#
_symmetry.space_group_name_H-M   'P 1'
#
loop_
_entity.id
_entity.type
_entity.pdbx_description
1 polymer ?
#
loop_
_entity_poly.entity_id
_entity_poly.type
_entity_poly.pdbx_seq_one_letter_code
_entity_poly.pdbx_strand_id
1 'polypeptide(L)'
;AALVFGSGDSLSMNIEGTRISASFLLKKTDTYRFALRDVKGIANADPITYSLKALPDAYPRVMILEPEGNVNLGDNMILPMLIRLSDDFGFTRLRLAYRLAQSKYEQPSETFSFIDVPLPSRRSTEVDVPYVWKLASLNLVPEDVVEFYVEVFDNDQVTGPKSARSRSLLARLPSMEEVFAQADKVQEQAVEDLKEALREANDIKKSLDDVNRDLKKQNLKQPDWQQKKKVEELLKRQEEVRKKVEQVTKSLENMTSQLDRQQALSPETMQKYMELQKLMQELDAPELKRAMRKLNEAMRNMPPDQVRKSLENFQFNEEMFRKSIERTMELLKRIQIEQKVDEVTRRTEELAKKQEDVRKKTEQSQSQEELNKRAEEQKRLDKELQELAKQMQELVKRMSEFPDEMPLQDMKDAQAKANLMQMSQQMRQAAGMCQGGKKSSAAQMQKQMEKQLRELQKRMKKIKKKMRSMQQQQVLNAFRKALQQMLSLSQRQEELKNKTQSLPANSQQFREMAERQQGLMEQLARIAEDMMELSKKTMAVTPEMGRQMGKAFQMMESARKSLENRSTKSAGQQQGGAMAALNDAAKKIAQSMQASQQGKGMPSLMQQLQQMASRQQGINSATQELGQGKLSPEQMMKLQRLMAEQQAVKKTLEQLQQEARKSVEGERILGDLDKIRKDIQEVLSDMRNADINPETIENQERILSRLLDASRSTRTRDYEKRRESRTGTDVVRRSPGEINAEERASRLQRDLLRAMEEGYSGDYEALIRQYFEALQKLSPGSE
;
A
#
# COMPACT_ATOMS: atom_id res chain seq x y z
N ALA A 1 65.73 35.51 8.32
CA ALA A 1 64.32 35.93 8.47
C ALA A 1 63.58 34.85 9.23
N ALA A 2 62.73 35.22 10.18
CA ALA A 2 61.92 34.28 10.94
C ALA A 2 60.48 34.78 11.06
N LEU A 3 59.53 33.86 11.06
CA LEU A 3 58.18 34.08 11.56
C LEU A 3 58.21 33.91 13.07
N VAL A 4 57.80 34.92 13.82
CA VAL A 4 57.65 34.83 15.28
C VAL A 4 56.16 34.83 15.60
N PHE A 5 55.69 33.77 16.24
CA PHE A 5 54.29 33.59 16.62
C PHE A 5 54.01 34.25 17.96
N GLY A 6 52.76 34.65 18.18
CA GLY A 6 52.28 35.20 19.44
C GLY A 6 52.39 34.19 20.59
N SER A 7 52.37 32.89 20.29
CA SER A 7 52.67 31.80 21.23
C SER A 7 54.10 31.82 21.79
N GLY A 8 55.01 32.58 21.18
CA GLY A 8 56.44 32.62 21.52
C GLY A 8 57.32 31.71 20.66
N ASP A 9 56.73 30.85 19.82
CA ASP A 9 57.47 30.01 18.87
C ASP A 9 58.06 30.85 17.72
N SER A 10 59.18 30.40 17.15
CA SER A 10 59.75 31.03 15.96
C SER A 10 60.11 30.01 14.89
N LEU A 11 59.73 30.27 13.65
CA LEU A 11 60.02 29.44 12.49
C LEU A 11 60.97 30.17 11.55
N SER A 12 62.15 29.60 11.33
CA SER A 12 63.09 30.10 10.33
C SER A 12 62.48 30.04 8.93
N MET A 13 62.62 31.13 8.18
CA MET A 13 62.11 31.24 6.82
C MET A 13 63.21 30.95 5.80
N ASN A 14 62.84 30.35 4.68
CA ASN A 14 63.74 30.24 3.53
C ASN A 14 63.84 31.59 2.82
N ILE A 15 65.05 31.98 2.40
CA ILE A 15 65.33 33.26 1.75
C ILE A 15 65.92 32.99 0.37
N GLU A 16 65.23 33.40 -0.68
CA GLU A 16 65.67 33.30 -2.07
C GLU A 16 65.66 34.69 -2.71
N GLY A 17 66.82 35.33 -2.77
CA GLY A 17 66.97 36.70 -3.26
C GLY A 17 66.11 37.68 -2.45
N THR A 18 65.07 38.22 -3.08
CA THR A 18 64.13 39.17 -2.47
C THR A 18 62.87 38.51 -1.90
N ARG A 19 62.75 37.18 -1.96
CA ARG A 19 61.58 36.44 -1.47
C ARG A 19 61.89 35.66 -0.21
N ILE A 20 60.97 35.71 0.75
CA ILE A 20 61.00 34.86 1.95
C ILE A 20 59.75 33.98 1.98
N SER A 21 59.91 32.70 2.35
CA SER A 21 58.80 31.74 2.44
C SER A 21 58.94 30.83 3.65
N ALA A 22 57.79 30.41 4.20
CA ALA A 22 57.70 29.42 5.25
C ALA A 22 56.31 28.76 5.22
N SER A 23 56.24 27.50 5.61
CA SER A 23 55.00 26.72 5.71
C SER A 23 54.87 26.14 7.11
N PHE A 24 53.68 26.21 7.68
CA PHE A 24 53.38 25.67 9.00
C PHE A 24 51.92 25.22 9.07
N LEU A 25 51.60 24.35 10.03
CA LEU A 25 50.24 23.90 10.29
C LEU A 25 49.58 24.78 11.37
N LEU A 26 48.46 25.41 11.04
CA LEU A 26 47.71 26.22 11.99
C LEU A 26 46.79 25.34 12.84
N LYS A 27 47.17 25.06 14.10
CA LYS A 27 46.37 24.24 15.04
C LYS A 27 45.46 25.04 15.96
N LYS A 28 45.79 26.31 16.22
CA LYS A 28 45.04 27.21 17.11
C LYS A 28 45.09 28.63 16.55
N THR A 29 44.11 29.45 16.94
CA THR A 29 44.16 30.89 16.67
C THR A 29 45.41 31.48 17.31
N ASP A 30 46.17 32.27 16.56
CA ASP A 30 47.41 32.88 17.00
C ASP A 30 47.63 34.19 16.24
N THR A 31 48.73 34.86 16.52
CA THR A 31 49.24 35.95 15.71
C THR A 31 50.64 35.62 15.24
N TYR A 32 51.13 36.28 14.20
CA TYR A 32 52.53 36.18 13.81
C TYR A 32 53.06 37.52 13.32
N ARG A 33 54.37 37.67 13.41
CA ARG A 33 55.09 38.83 12.89
C ARG A 33 56.38 38.39 12.20
N PHE A 34 56.82 39.16 11.23
CA PHE A 34 58.10 38.92 10.58
C PHE A 34 59.24 39.56 11.39
N ALA A 35 60.17 38.73 11.85
CA ALA A 35 61.45 39.16 12.42
C ALA A 35 62.52 39.08 11.34
N LEU A 36 62.88 40.23 10.80
CA LEU A 36 63.89 40.40 9.77
C LEU A 36 65.13 41.05 10.39
N ARG A 37 66.30 40.53 10.03
CA ARG A 37 67.58 41.17 10.34
C ARG A 37 68.34 41.38 9.03
N ASP A 38 68.92 42.55 8.89
CA ASP A 38 69.82 42.84 7.77
C ASP A 38 71.19 42.17 7.98
N VAL A 39 72.09 42.33 7.00
CA VAL A 39 73.46 41.78 7.05
C VAL A 39 74.32 42.35 8.17
N LYS A 40 73.93 43.48 8.77
CA LYS A 40 74.61 44.11 9.92
C LYS A 40 73.97 43.72 11.26
N GLY A 41 72.95 42.85 11.23
CA GLY A 41 72.25 42.36 12.42
C GLY A 41 71.15 43.30 12.94
N ILE A 42 70.85 44.40 12.23
CA ILE A 42 69.82 45.37 12.62
C ILE A 42 68.44 44.75 12.35
N ALA A 43 67.60 44.73 13.38
CA ALA A 43 66.24 44.20 13.27
C ALA A 43 65.29 45.22 12.63
N ASN A 44 64.25 44.75 11.96
CA ASN A 44 63.19 45.63 11.45
C ASN A 44 62.45 46.34 12.59
N ALA A 45 62.33 47.66 12.49
CA ALA A 45 61.55 48.47 13.42
C ALA A 45 60.05 48.17 13.24
N ASP A 46 59.33 48.09 14.36
CA ASP A 46 57.88 47.92 14.44
C ASP A 46 57.28 46.82 13.54
N PRO A 47 57.58 45.53 13.81
CA PRO A 47 57.07 44.42 13.01
C PRO A 47 55.54 44.32 13.07
N ILE A 48 54.89 44.36 11.90
CA ILE A 48 53.44 44.23 11.75
C ILE A 48 52.99 42.85 12.25
N THR A 49 51.96 42.86 13.10
CA THR A 49 51.35 41.64 13.64
C THR A 49 50.13 41.26 12.82
N TYR A 50 50.12 40.04 12.29
CA TYR A 50 49.03 39.46 11.52
C TYR A 50 48.27 38.44 12.39
N SER A 51 46.94 38.45 12.31
CA SER A 51 46.09 37.49 13.02
C SER A 51 45.82 36.24 12.21
N LEU A 52 45.99 35.07 12.81
CA LEU A 52 45.61 33.77 12.29
C LEU A 52 44.42 33.26 13.10
N LYS A 53 43.29 32.98 12.44
CA LYS A 53 42.12 32.38 13.08
C LYS A 53 41.99 30.93 12.66
N ALA A 54 42.12 30.01 13.61
CA ALA A 54 41.80 28.60 13.37
C ALA A 54 40.29 28.41 13.58
N LEU A 55 39.60 27.86 12.58
CA LEU A 55 38.22 27.43 12.72
C LEU A 55 38.21 25.92 12.99
N PRO A 56 37.53 25.46 14.05
CA PRO A 56 37.40 24.03 14.30
C PRO A 56 36.50 23.42 13.23
N ASP A 57 36.97 22.32 12.68
CA ASP A 57 36.24 21.52 11.72
C ASP A 57 35.02 20.85 12.40
N ALA A 58 33.85 20.91 11.75
CA ALA A 58 32.60 20.44 12.34
C ALA A 58 32.53 18.90 12.38
N TYR A 59 31.61 18.35 13.17
CA TYR A 59 31.28 16.93 13.05
C TYR A 59 30.26 16.75 11.91
N PRO A 60 30.35 15.66 11.14
CA PRO A 60 29.36 15.36 10.12
C PRO A 60 28.01 15.09 10.77
N ARG A 61 26.94 15.17 9.99
CA ARG A 61 25.57 14.83 10.40
C ARG A 61 25.03 13.71 9.53
N VAL A 62 24.31 12.78 10.14
CA VAL A 62 23.65 11.67 9.45
C VAL A 62 22.24 11.42 9.98
N MET A 63 21.30 11.22 9.07
CA MET A 63 19.91 10.87 9.38
C MET A 63 19.39 9.78 8.45
N ILE A 64 18.60 8.86 9.00
CA ILE A 64 17.80 7.91 8.21
C ILE A 64 16.45 8.58 7.93
N LEU A 65 16.21 8.94 6.67
CA LEU A 65 14.93 9.49 6.20
C LEU A 65 13.90 8.38 5.97
N GLU A 66 14.34 7.27 5.37
CA GLU A 66 13.55 6.05 5.23
C GLU A 66 14.36 4.84 5.75
N PRO A 67 13.78 3.96 6.57
CA PRO A 67 12.44 4.08 7.18
C PRO A 67 12.36 5.23 8.21
N GLU A 68 11.18 5.84 8.35
CA GLU A 68 10.91 6.92 9.31
C GLU A 68 10.95 6.47 10.79
N GLY A 69 11.06 5.16 11.04
CA GLY A 69 11.04 4.57 12.38
C GLY A 69 11.27 3.07 12.33
N ASN A 70 10.91 2.38 13.42
CA ASN A 70 10.94 0.93 13.48
C ASN A 70 10.05 0.32 12.38
N VAL A 71 10.48 -0.79 11.82
CA VAL A 71 9.88 -1.37 10.62
C VAL A 71 9.68 -2.88 10.78
N ASN A 72 8.57 -3.38 10.23
CA ASN A 72 8.38 -4.80 10.03
C ASN A 72 8.91 -5.20 8.66
N LEU A 73 9.80 -6.19 8.63
CA LEU A 73 10.35 -6.78 7.41
C LEU A 73 9.27 -7.59 6.69
N GLY A 74 9.31 -7.59 5.35
CA GLY A 74 8.54 -8.54 4.55
C GLY A 74 9.29 -9.85 4.35
N ASP A 75 8.62 -10.85 3.78
CA ASP A 75 9.19 -12.19 3.50
C ASP A 75 10.45 -12.16 2.63
N ASN A 76 10.62 -11.13 1.80
CA ASN A 76 11.80 -10.97 0.96
C ASN A 76 13.04 -10.48 1.75
N MET A 77 12.87 -10.08 3.02
CA MET A 77 13.93 -9.56 3.88
C MET A 77 14.71 -8.40 3.24
N ILE A 78 14.03 -7.54 2.48
CA ILE A 78 14.62 -6.36 1.85
C ILE A 78 14.17 -5.10 2.60
N LEU A 79 15.11 -4.28 3.04
CA LEU A 79 14.86 -2.99 3.66
C LEU A 79 15.47 -1.87 2.81
N PRO A 80 14.65 -1.14 2.03
CA PRO A 80 15.07 0.10 1.40
C PRO A 80 15.35 1.16 2.46
N MET A 81 16.45 1.89 2.28
CA MET A 81 16.88 2.97 3.14
C MET A 81 17.20 4.22 2.32
N LEU A 82 16.87 5.38 2.87
CA LEU A 82 17.32 6.67 2.35
C LEU A 82 18.04 7.40 3.47
N ILE A 83 19.33 7.66 3.28
CA ILE A 83 20.22 8.22 4.30
C ILE A 83 20.65 9.61 3.86
N ARG A 84 20.42 10.62 4.68
CA ARG A 84 20.91 11.99 4.45
C ARG A 84 22.19 12.23 5.23
N LEU A 85 23.21 12.69 4.54
CA LEU A 85 24.48 13.12 5.11
C LEU A 85 24.67 14.62 4.90
N SER A 86 25.24 15.32 5.88
CA SER A 86 25.65 16.71 5.73
C SER A 86 26.96 16.97 6.46
N ASP A 87 27.87 17.71 5.83
CA ASP A 87 29.19 18.07 6.33
C ASP A 87 29.69 19.36 5.64
N ASP A 88 30.71 20.02 6.20
CA ASP A 88 31.32 21.23 5.64
C ASP A 88 32.42 20.94 4.61
N PHE A 89 33.11 19.78 4.68
CA PHE A 89 34.21 19.45 3.76
C PHE A 89 33.99 18.16 2.95
N GLY A 90 33.23 17.20 3.47
CA GLY A 90 32.83 15.98 2.76
C GLY A 90 33.03 14.70 3.57
N PHE A 91 32.96 13.56 2.89
CA PHE A 91 32.82 12.25 3.54
C PHE A 91 33.89 11.26 3.10
N THR A 92 34.41 10.47 4.04
CA THR A 92 35.34 9.37 3.74
C THR A 92 34.64 8.02 3.68
N ARG A 93 33.74 7.74 4.62
CA ARG A 93 33.10 6.42 4.76
C ARG A 93 31.69 6.54 5.33
N LEU A 94 30.80 5.67 4.89
CA LEU A 94 29.50 5.42 5.49
C LEU A 94 29.37 3.93 5.77
N ARG A 95 28.96 3.56 6.98
CA ARG A 95 28.72 2.16 7.36
C ARG A 95 27.37 1.97 8.03
N LEU A 96 26.73 0.86 7.74
CA LEU A 96 25.53 0.37 8.41
C LEU A 96 25.95 -0.61 9.52
N ALA A 97 25.66 -0.25 10.76
CA ALA A 97 25.87 -1.10 11.92
C ALA A 97 24.57 -1.85 12.22
N TYR A 98 24.64 -3.16 12.49
CA TYR A 98 23.48 -3.96 12.88
C TYR A 98 23.82 -5.09 13.87
N ARG A 99 22.83 -5.55 14.63
CA ARG A 99 22.93 -6.73 15.50
C ARG A 99 21.58 -7.41 15.70
N LEU A 100 21.59 -8.71 15.99
CA LEU A 100 20.39 -9.42 16.44
C LEU A 100 20.08 -9.00 17.88
N ALA A 101 19.05 -8.20 18.08
CA ALA A 101 18.66 -7.65 19.38
C ALA A 101 17.75 -8.61 20.16
N GLN A 102 16.95 -9.42 19.46
CA GLN A 102 16.04 -10.39 20.08
C GLN A 102 15.81 -11.58 19.14
N SER A 103 15.79 -12.80 19.68
CA SER A 103 15.36 -14.00 18.98
C SER A 103 14.71 -15.01 19.95
N LYS A 104 13.79 -15.82 19.44
CA LYS A 104 13.18 -16.96 20.16
C LYS A 104 14.01 -18.25 20.11
N TYR A 105 15.02 -18.28 19.24
CA TYR A 105 15.76 -19.49 18.90
C TYR A 105 17.27 -19.32 19.10
N GLU A 106 17.77 -18.09 19.04
CA GLU A 106 19.19 -17.75 19.22
C GLU A 106 19.39 -16.72 20.35
N GLN A 107 20.61 -16.64 20.87
CA GLN A 107 20.95 -15.61 21.85
C GLN A 107 21.19 -14.26 21.15
N PRO A 108 20.70 -13.14 21.70
CA PRO A 108 20.98 -11.81 21.18
C PRO A 108 22.49 -11.56 21.06
N SER A 109 22.90 -10.85 20.01
CA SER A 109 24.28 -10.46 19.80
C SER A 109 24.60 -9.19 20.61
N GLU A 110 25.67 -9.21 21.40
CA GLU A 110 26.09 -8.02 22.16
C GLU A 110 26.78 -6.96 21.27
N THR A 111 27.54 -7.41 20.27
CA THR A 111 28.33 -6.55 19.37
C THR A 111 27.63 -6.26 18.05
N PHE A 112 27.91 -5.07 17.48
CA PHE A 112 27.45 -4.70 16.14
C PHE A 112 28.37 -5.22 15.05
N SER A 113 27.76 -5.77 14.01
CA SER A 113 28.37 -6.04 12.70
C SER A 113 28.24 -4.82 11.80
N PHE A 114 29.16 -4.66 10.84
CA PHE A 114 29.21 -3.48 9.97
C PHE A 114 29.18 -3.86 8.49
N ILE A 115 28.46 -3.08 7.69
CA ILE A 115 28.42 -3.16 6.23
C ILE A 115 28.83 -1.79 5.68
N ASP A 116 29.81 -1.76 4.78
CA ASP A 116 30.17 -0.52 4.10
C ASP A 116 29.09 -0.15 3.07
N VAL A 117 28.61 1.09 3.14
CA VAL A 117 27.62 1.65 2.23
C VAL A 117 28.33 2.57 1.23
N PRO A 118 28.20 2.33 -0.09
CA PRO A 118 28.85 3.16 -1.10
C PRO A 118 28.41 4.62 -1.02
N LEU A 119 29.37 5.54 -1.00
CA LEU A 119 29.12 6.98 -1.08
C LEU A 119 29.06 7.43 -2.55
N PRO A 120 27.98 8.09 -2.99
CA PRO A 120 27.88 8.58 -4.37
C PRO A 120 28.84 9.75 -4.66
N SER A 121 29.17 10.55 -3.64
CA SER A 121 30.18 11.62 -3.72
C SER A 121 30.87 11.79 -2.37
N ARG A 122 32.19 11.99 -2.40
CA ARG A 122 33.02 12.23 -1.21
C ARG A 122 33.30 13.70 -0.92
N ARG A 123 32.99 14.60 -1.86
CA ARG A 123 33.26 16.05 -1.77
C ARG A 123 31.98 16.89 -1.62
N SER A 124 30.82 16.26 -1.66
CA SER A 124 29.56 16.96 -1.45
C SER A 124 29.37 17.30 0.02
N THR A 125 28.85 18.48 0.30
CA THR A 125 28.50 18.95 1.66
C THR A 125 27.13 18.47 2.13
N GLU A 126 26.28 18.03 1.20
CA GLU A 126 25.01 17.36 1.49
C GLU A 126 24.74 16.29 0.44
N VAL A 127 24.33 15.09 0.86
CA VAL A 127 24.01 14.00 -0.07
C VAL A 127 22.94 13.07 0.49
N ASP A 128 22.02 12.68 -0.37
CA ASP A 128 21.04 11.62 -0.10
C ASP A 128 21.55 10.31 -0.72
N VAL A 129 21.73 9.28 0.12
CA VAL A 129 22.26 7.97 -0.24
C VAL A 129 21.13 6.94 -0.18
N PRO A 130 20.56 6.54 -1.33
CA PRO A 130 19.65 5.40 -1.37
C PRO A 130 20.45 4.11 -1.21
N TYR A 131 20.04 3.24 -0.29
CA TYR A 131 20.67 1.95 -0.05
C TYR A 131 19.62 0.86 0.17
N VAL A 132 19.79 -0.30 -0.46
CA VAL A 132 18.86 -1.43 -0.29
C VAL A 132 19.57 -2.51 0.51
N TRP A 133 19.19 -2.67 1.77
CA TRP A 133 19.75 -3.68 2.64
C TRP A 133 19.01 -5.01 2.44
N LYS A 134 19.74 -6.06 2.06
CA LYS A 134 19.24 -7.43 1.96
C LYS A 134 19.62 -8.20 3.23
N LEU A 135 18.64 -8.52 4.07
CA LEU A 135 18.83 -9.19 5.36
C LEU A 135 18.77 -10.73 5.26
N ALA A 136 18.55 -11.29 4.07
CA ALA A 136 18.43 -12.74 3.86
C ALA A 136 19.66 -13.54 4.34
N SER A 137 20.86 -12.94 4.34
CA SER A 137 22.09 -13.56 4.86
C SER A 137 22.11 -13.73 6.38
N LEU A 138 21.22 -13.06 7.11
CA LEU A 138 21.13 -13.12 8.57
C LEU A 138 20.35 -14.34 9.07
N ASN A 139 19.75 -15.13 8.16
CA ASN A 139 18.95 -16.31 8.49
C ASN A 139 17.88 -16.05 9.57
N LEU A 140 17.29 -14.85 9.56
CA LEU A 140 16.29 -14.45 10.54
C LEU A 140 15.11 -15.40 10.51
N VAL A 141 14.63 -15.76 11.69
CA VAL A 141 13.39 -16.50 11.88
C VAL A 141 12.28 -15.56 12.35
N PRO A 142 11.00 -15.93 12.16
CA PRO A 142 9.90 -15.10 12.62
C PRO A 142 10.03 -14.70 14.09
N GLU A 143 9.69 -13.44 14.35
CA GLU A 143 9.83 -12.68 15.59
C GLU A 143 11.23 -12.20 15.96
N ASP A 144 12.25 -12.48 15.15
CA ASP A 144 13.56 -11.88 15.35
C ASP A 144 13.51 -10.35 15.17
N VAL A 145 14.32 -9.66 15.97
CA VAL A 145 14.47 -8.21 15.95
C VAL A 145 15.93 -7.87 15.70
N VAL A 146 16.18 -7.09 14.65
CA VAL A 146 17.51 -6.56 14.32
C VAL A 146 17.55 -5.08 14.68
N GLU A 147 18.49 -4.70 15.53
CA GLU A 147 18.77 -3.28 15.79
C GLU A 147 19.83 -2.79 14.80
N PHE A 148 19.63 -1.60 14.22
CA PHE A 148 20.58 -1.01 13.29
C PHE A 148 20.66 0.53 13.39
N TYR A 149 21.82 1.07 13.02
CA TYR A 149 22.05 2.50 12.84
C TYR A 149 23.09 2.71 11.72
N VAL A 150 23.22 3.92 11.21
CA VAL A 150 24.27 4.27 10.25
C VAL A 150 25.27 5.21 10.88
N GLU A 151 26.54 5.07 10.50
CA GLU A 151 27.65 5.90 10.97
C GLU A 151 28.43 6.44 9.77
N VAL A 152 28.61 7.75 9.76
CA VAL A 152 29.36 8.46 8.72
C VAL A 152 30.66 9.00 9.30
N PHE A 153 31.70 9.05 8.48
CA PHE A 153 33.00 9.63 8.78
C PHE A 153 33.27 10.78 7.81
N ASP A 154 33.71 11.92 8.34
CA ASP A 154 34.12 13.08 7.53
C ASP A 154 35.44 12.81 6.79
N ASN A 155 36.00 13.83 6.14
CA ASN A 155 37.28 13.77 5.43
C ASN A 155 38.43 14.50 6.14
N ASP A 156 38.35 14.71 7.47
CA ASP A 156 39.41 15.36 8.24
C ASP A 156 40.70 14.54 8.20
N GLN A 157 41.69 15.03 7.46
CA GLN A 157 43.04 14.46 7.38
C GLN A 157 44.03 15.10 8.37
N VAL A 158 43.64 16.19 9.04
CA VAL A 158 44.50 16.96 9.95
C VAL A 158 44.43 16.39 11.37
N THR A 159 43.22 16.16 11.90
CA THR A 159 43.04 15.55 13.23
C THR A 159 42.59 14.09 13.19
N GLY A 160 42.26 13.61 11.99
CA GLY A 160 41.74 12.27 11.73
C GLY A 160 40.21 12.29 11.60
N PRO A 161 39.61 11.36 10.82
CA PRO A 161 38.20 11.48 10.49
C PRO A 161 37.30 11.41 11.71
N LYS A 162 36.44 12.40 11.92
CA LYS A 162 35.43 12.35 12.98
C LYS A 162 34.21 11.59 12.47
N SER A 163 33.44 11.04 13.41
CA SER A 163 32.24 10.28 13.09
C SER A 163 30.98 10.78 13.77
N ALA A 164 29.85 10.53 13.13
CA ALA A 164 28.53 10.76 13.68
C ALA A 164 27.61 9.58 13.37
N ARG A 165 26.66 9.32 14.26
CA ARG A 165 25.71 8.19 14.17
C ARG A 165 24.29 8.70 14.06
N SER A 166 23.46 7.96 13.32
CA SER A 166 22.01 8.15 13.37
C SER A 166 21.43 7.62 14.68
N ARG A 167 20.15 7.89 14.92
CA ARG A 167 19.36 7.11 15.88
C ARG A 167 19.37 5.62 15.50
N SER A 168 19.30 4.74 16.49
CA SER A 168 19.02 3.32 16.29
C SER A 168 17.56 3.10 15.90
N LEU A 169 17.33 2.16 15.00
CA LEU A 169 16.02 1.68 14.59
C LEU A 169 15.96 0.15 14.73
N LEU A 170 14.75 -0.38 14.86
CA LEU A 170 14.49 -1.81 14.92
C LEU A 170 13.81 -2.30 13.64
N ALA A 171 14.37 -3.35 13.05
CA ALA A 171 13.77 -4.12 11.97
C ALA A 171 13.32 -5.47 12.53
N ARG A 172 12.01 -5.72 12.59
CA ARG A 172 11.44 -6.96 13.13
C ARG A 172 10.88 -7.81 12.00
N LEU A 173 11.11 -9.12 12.01
CA LEU A 173 10.44 -10.06 11.11
C LEU A 173 9.16 -10.56 11.81
N PRO A 174 7.94 -10.14 11.42
CA PRO A 174 6.72 -10.62 12.05
C PRO A 174 6.42 -12.08 11.67
N SER A 175 5.66 -12.79 12.51
CA SER A 175 5.16 -14.13 12.15
C SER A 175 3.88 -14.05 11.32
N MET A 176 3.62 -15.05 10.47
CA MET A 176 2.36 -15.11 9.72
C MET A 176 1.13 -15.11 10.63
N GLU A 177 1.26 -15.65 11.85
CA GLU A 177 0.21 -15.61 12.84
C GLU A 177 -0.11 -14.16 13.29
N GLU A 178 0.91 -13.36 13.60
CA GLU A 178 0.74 -11.95 13.96
C GLU A 178 0.15 -11.14 12.80
N VAL A 179 0.65 -11.39 11.58
CA VAL A 179 0.18 -10.75 10.36
C VAL A 179 -1.32 -10.96 10.15
N PHE A 180 -1.76 -12.21 10.21
CA PHE A 180 -3.17 -12.53 10.00
C PHE A 180 -4.04 -12.14 11.19
N ALA A 181 -3.58 -12.29 12.44
CA ALA A 181 -4.33 -11.85 13.61
C ALA A 181 -4.60 -10.33 13.61
N GLN A 182 -3.61 -9.53 13.19
CA GLN A 182 -3.79 -8.09 13.04
C GLN A 182 -4.79 -7.77 11.91
N ALA A 183 -4.73 -8.49 10.79
CA ALA A 183 -5.67 -8.33 9.69
C ALA A 183 -7.10 -8.69 10.11
N ASP A 184 -7.29 -9.83 10.79
CA ASP A 184 -8.57 -10.28 11.32
C ASP A 184 -9.20 -9.21 12.24
N LYS A 185 -8.40 -8.64 13.15
CA LYS A 185 -8.88 -7.60 14.08
C LYS A 185 -9.37 -6.35 13.34
N VAL A 186 -8.60 -5.86 12.36
CA VAL A 186 -8.98 -4.68 11.56
C VAL A 186 -10.24 -4.98 10.73
N GLN A 187 -10.33 -6.17 10.16
CA GLN A 187 -11.48 -6.64 9.40
C GLN A 187 -12.76 -6.76 10.24
N GLU A 188 -12.66 -7.30 11.46
CA GLU A 188 -13.78 -7.41 12.39
C GLU A 188 -14.29 -6.03 12.80
N GLN A 189 -13.39 -5.13 13.20
CA GLN A 189 -13.74 -3.74 13.52
C GLN A 189 -14.38 -3.04 12.32
N ALA A 190 -13.83 -3.19 11.11
CA ALA A 190 -14.39 -2.63 9.90
C ALA A 190 -15.83 -3.10 9.63
N VAL A 191 -16.12 -4.38 9.85
CA VAL A 191 -17.49 -4.91 9.71
C VAL A 191 -18.42 -4.34 10.77
N GLU A 192 -17.97 -4.18 12.01
CA GLU A 192 -18.77 -3.57 13.09
C GLU A 192 -19.08 -2.10 12.82
N ASP A 193 -18.06 -1.32 12.44
CA ASP A 193 -18.20 0.11 12.12
C ASP A 193 -19.14 0.32 10.92
N LEU A 194 -19.04 -0.53 9.88
CA LEU A 194 -19.96 -0.48 8.73
C LEU A 194 -21.39 -0.88 9.12
N LYS A 195 -21.58 -1.84 10.04
CA LYS A 195 -22.91 -2.19 10.57
C LYS A 195 -23.52 -1.01 11.32
N GLU A 196 -22.74 -0.30 12.13
CA GLU A 196 -23.19 0.88 12.86
C GLU A 196 -23.55 2.02 11.90
N ALA A 197 -22.65 2.32 10.95
CA ALA A 197 -22.89 3.30 9.89
C ALA A 197 -24.17 3.00 9.09
N LEU A 198 -24.42 1.71 8.78
CA LEU A 198 -25.62 1.29 8.07
C LEU A 198 -26.89 1.47 8.93
N ARG A 199 -26.83 1.21 10.24
CA ARG A 199 -27.94 1.46 11.18
C ARG A 199 -28.29 2.95 11.24
N GLU A 200 -27.29 3.80 11.39
CA GLU A 200 -27.47 5.25 11.39
C GLU A 200 -28.06 5.75 10.07
N ALA A 201 -27.55 5.27 8.93
CA ALA A 201 -28.11 5.58 7.61
C ALA A 201 -29.58 5.17 7.47
N ASN A 202 -29.97 3.99 7.99
CA ASN A 202 -31.37 3.58 8.00
C ASN A 202 -32.26 4.51 8.83
N ASP A 203 -31.76 5.06 9.93
CA ASP A 203 -32.52 6.01 10.75
C ASP A 203 -32.59 7.41 10.13
N ILE A 204 -31.53 7.83 9.41
CA ILE A 204 -31.57 9.03 8.57
C ILE A 204 -32.65 8.88 7.49
N LYS A 205 -32.70 7.75 6.79
CA LYS A 205 -33.73 7.46 5.79
C LYS A 205 -35.15 7.61 6.34
N LYS A 206 -35.45 6.96 7.48
CA LYS A 206 -36.78 7.07 8.14
C LYS A 206 -37.12 8.52 8.46
N SER A 207 -36.16 9.25 9.02
CA SER A 207 -36.35 10.65 9.38
C SER A 207 -36.53 11.55 8.16
N LEU A 208 -35.88 11.25 7.04
CA LEU A 208 -36.10 11.95 5.77
C LEU A 208 -37.51 11.72 5.24
N ASP A 209 -38.02 10.49 5.33
CA ASP A 209 -39.39 10.16 4.93
C ASP A 209 -40.44 10.90 5.78
N ASP A 210 -40.18 11.04 7.08
CA ASP A 210 -41.01 11.84 7.98
C ASP A 210 -40.99 13.32 7.61
N VAL A 211 -39.81 13.89 7.35
CA VAL A 211 -39.69 15.29 6.88
C VAL A 211 -40.42 15.48 5.55
N ASN A 212 -40.29 14.55 4.61
CA ASN A 212 -40.99 14.61 3.32
C ASN A 212 -42.52 14.56 3.51
N ARG A 213 -43.00 13.72 4.44
CA ARG A 213 -44.43 13.62 4.78
C ARG A 213 -44.96 14.89 5.44
N ASP A 214 -44.21 15.46 6.38
CA ASP A 214 -44.56 16.73 7.07
C ASP A 214 -44.68 17.87 6.05
N LEU A 215 -43.71 17.98 5.14
CA LEU A 215 -43.72 18.97 4.06
C LEU A 215 -44.90 18.79 3.09
N LYS A 216 -45.39 17.57 2.88
CA LYS A 216 -46.57 17.30 2.02
C LYS A 216 -47.90 17.64 2.68
N LYS A 217 -48.02 17.44 3.99
CA LYS A 217 -49.25 17.70 4.77
C LYS A 217 -49.53 19.18 4.96
N GLN A 218 -48.48 19.99 5.03
CA GLN A 218 -48.60 21.40 5.33
C GLN A 218 -48.58 22.23 4.03
N ASN A 219 -49.67 22.94 3.74
CA ASN A 219 -49.77 23.95 2.66
C ASN A 219 -48.97 25.23 3.03
N LEU A 220 -47.74 25.07 3.49
CA LEU A 220 -46.90 26.17 3.95
C LEU A 220 -46.28 26.92 2.78
N LYS A 221 -46.20 28.24 2.90
CA LYS A 221 -45.46 29.11 1.97
C LYS A 221 -43.94 28.96 2.11
N GLN A 222 -43.43 28.49 3.26
CA GLN A 222 -42.01 28.21 3.54
C GLN A 222 -41.84 27.13 4.64
N PRO A 223 -40.70 26.40 4.69
CA PRO A 223 -40.41 25.47 5.79
C PRO A 223 -40.34 26.17 7.15
N ASP A 224 -40.93 25.57 8.19
CA ASP A 224 -40.87 26.12 9.55
C ASP A 224 -39.49 25.90 10.20
N TRP A 225 -39.24 26.58 11.33
CA TRP A 225 -37.98 26.46 12.07
C TRP A 225 -37.70 25.03 12.57
N GLN A 226 -38.74 24.29 12.97
CA GLN A 226 -38.62 22.91 13.44
C GLN A 226 -38.14 21.98 12.31
N GLN A 227 -38.65 22.16 11.09
CA GLN A 227 -38.24 21.44 9.88
C GLN A 227 -36.79 21.78 9.50
N LYS A 228 -36.41 23.06 9.55
CA LYS A 228 -35.02 23.50 9.32
C LYS A 228 -34.06 22.81 10.30
N LYS A 229 -34.41 22.79 11.58
CA LYS A 229 -33.59 22.14 12.62
C LYS A 229 -33.50 20.62 12.43
N LYS A 230 -34.61 19.94 12.10
CA LYS A 230 -34.61 18.50 11.78
C LYS A 230 -33.66 18.19 10.62
N VAL A 231 -33.72 18.95 9.53
CA VAL A 231 -32.82 18.73 8.37
C VAL A 231 -31.36 19.02 8.72
N GLU A 232 -31.08 20.07 9.50
CA GLU A 232 -29.72 20.37 9.95
C GLU A 232 -29.13 19.21 10.77
N GLU A 233 -29.92 18.63 11.68
CA GLU A 233 -29.51 17.47 12.47
C GLU A 233 -29.27 16.24 11.60
N LEU A 234 -30.12 15.98 10.60
CA LEU A 234 -29.92 14.88 9.65
C LEU A 234 -28.65 15.04 8.82
N LEU A 235 -28.35 16.27 8.38
CA LEU A 235 -27.11 16.55 7.65
C LEU A 235 -25.87 16.35 8.54
N LYS A 236 -25.95 16.67 9.83
CA LYS A 236 -24.86 16.39 10.80
C LYS A 236 -24.66 14.90 11.03
N ARG A 237 -25.74 14.13 11.24
CA ARG A 237 -25.65 12.67 11.37
C ARG A 237 -25.09 12.02 10.10
N GLN A 238 -25.52 12.48 8.92
CA GLN A 238 -24.98 12.00 7.64
C GLN A 238 -23.48 12.26 7.49
N GLU A 239 -22.99 13.39 8.01
CA GLU A 239 -21.57 13.73 8.04
C GLU A 239 -20.77 12.78 8.95
N GLU A 240 -21.34 12.41 10.10
CA GLU A 240 -20.75 11.45 11.03
C GLU A 240 -20.65 10.05 10.42
N VAL A 241 -21.73 9.56 9.79
CA VAL A 241 -21.72 8.29 9.04
C VAL A 241 -20.61 8.29 7.99
N ARG A 242 -20.45 9.39 7.24
CA ARG A 242 -19.39 9.48 6.22
C ARG A 242 -17.99 9.42 6.83
N LYS A 243 -17.75 10.09 7.96
CA LYS A 243 -16.46 10.04 8.66
C LYS A 243 -16.14 8.63 9.15
N LYS A 244 -17.13 7.88 9.67
CA LYS A 244 -16.94 6.47 10.05
C LYS A 244 -16.54 5.62 8.84
N VAL A 245 -17.24 5.75 7.71
CA VAL A 245 -16.90 5.03 6.47
C VAL A 245 -15.47 5.38 6.00
N GLU A 246 -15.07 6.66 6.05
CA GLU A 246 -13.72 7.10 5.68
C GLU A 246 -12.63 6.49 6.59
N GLN A 247 -12.89 6.38 7.90
CA GLN A 247 -11.99 5.73 8.85
C GLN A 247 -11.83 4.23 8.55
N VAL A 248 -12.93 3.55 8.20
CA VAL A 248 -12.89 2.14 7.77
C VAL A 248 -12.06 2.01 6.49
N THR A 249 -12.25 2.90 5.50
CA THR A 249 -11.47 2.89 4.25
C THR A 249 -9.97 2.97 4.54
N LYS A 250 -9.54 3.96 5.35
CA LYS A 250 -8.11 4.13 5.70
C LYS A 250 -7.54 2.93 6.45
N SER A 251 -8.33 2.34 7.35
CA SER A 251 -7.90 1.17 8.13
C SER A 251 -7.69 -0.05 7.24
N LEU A 252 -8.62 -0.30 6.31
CA LEU A 252 -8.49 -1.37 5.33
C LEU A 252 -7.35 -1.11 4.33
N GLU A 253 -7.15 0.14 3.88
CA GLU A 253 -6.01 0.52 3.02
C GLU A 253 -4.65 0.22 3.66
N ASN A 254 -4.49 0.60 4.92
CA ASN A 254 -3.28 0.32 5.68
C ASN A 254 -3.06 -1.18 5.87
N MET A 255 -4.11 -1.93 6.23
CA MET A 255 -4.06 -3.38 6.39
C MET A 255 -3.70 -4.09 5.07
N THR A 256 -4.35 -3.76 3.96
CA THR A 256 -4.05 -4.34 2.64
C THR A 256 -2.60 -4.07 2.23
N SER A 257 -2.09 -2.86 2.49
CA SER A 257 -0.70 -2.50 2.21
C SER A 257 0.30 -3.33 3.03
N GLN A 258 0.00 -3.59 4.31
CA GLN A 258 0.83 -4.46 5.16
C GLN A 258 0.84 -5.91 4.65
N LEU A 259 -0.34 -6.44 4.34
CA LEU A 259 -0.50 -7.79 3.79
C LEU A 259 0.20 -7.95 2.43
N ASP A 260 0.25 -6.91 1.60
CA ASP A 260 0.96 -6.95 0.32
C ASP A 260 2.48 -6.96 0.48
N ARG A 261 3.02 -6.15 1.41
CA ARG A 261 4.45 -6.13 1.72
C ARG A 261 4.96 -7.47 2.23
N GLN A 262 4.15 -8.13 3.04
CA GLN A 262 4.41 -9.49 3.55
C GLN A 262 4.05 -10.57 2.54
N GLN A 263 3.56 -10.17 1.36
CA GLN A 263 3.04 -11.06 0.33
C GLN A 263 2.04 -12.07 0.88
N ALA A 264 1.31 -11.80 1.97
CA ALA A 264 0.58 -12.79 2.78
C ALA A 264 -0.65 -13.40 2.08
N LEU A 265 -1.21 -12.70 1.09
CA LEU A 265 -2.42 -13.10 0.38
C LEU A 265 -2.09 -13.72 -0.97
N SER A 266 -3.06 -14.42 -1.58
CA SER A 266 -2.94 -14.74 -3.00
C SER A 266 -3.15 -13.50 -3.88
N PRO A 267 -2.66 -13.51 -5.13
CA PRO A 267 -2.91 -12.43 -6.09
C PRO A 267 -4.40 -12.11 -6.26
N GLU A 268 -5.25 -13.14 -6.30
CA GLU A 268 -6.69 -12.97 -6.46
C GLU A 268 -7.34 -12.29 -5.24
N THR A 269 -7.00 -12.74 -4.02
CA THR A 269 -7.53 -12.13 -2.79
C THR A 269 -7.05 -10.68 -2.65
N MET A 270 -5.78 -10.41 -2.99
CA MET A 270 -5.23 -9.06 -3.02
C MET A 270 -5.97 -8.15 -4.00
N GLN A 271 -6.28 -8.65 -5.20
CA GLN A 271 -7.07 -7.90 -6.18
C GLN A 271 -8.46 -7.56 -5.65
N LYS A 272 -9.13 -8.49 -4.94
CA LYS A 272 -10.44 -8.22 -4.35
C LYS A 272 -10.37 -7.12 -3.29
N TYR A 273 -9.30 -7.05 -2.51
CA TYR A 273 -9.06 -5.91 -1.61
C TYR A 273 -8.87 -4.60 -2.38
N MET A 274 -8.14 -4.60 -3.50
CA MET A 274 -7.97 -3.41 -4.34
C MET A 274 -9.29 -2.96 -4.98
N GLU A 275 -10.11 -3.89 -5.45
CA GLU A 275 -11.45 -3.59 -5.98
C GLU A 275 -12.38 -3.07 -4.87
N LEU A 276 -12.31 -3.63 -3.67
CA LEU A 276 -13.04 -3.14 -2.51
C LEU A 276 -12.64 -1.70 -2.17
N GLN A 277 -11.34 -1.38 -2.17
CA GLN A 277 -10.83 -0.03 -1.95
C GLN A 277 -11.38 0.95 -3.00
N LYS A 278 -11.42 0.57 -4.29
CA LYS A 278 -12.05 1.40 -5.34
C LYS A 278 -13.53 1.66 -5.05
N LEU A 279 -14.29 0.62 -4.70
CA LEU A 279 -15.70 0.79 -4.32
C LEU A 279 -15.84 1.72 -3.11
N MET A 280 -14.93 1.64 -2.14
CA MET A 280 -14.92 2.52 -0.97
C MET A 280 -14.50 3.96 -1.28
N GLN A 281 -13.66 4.19 -2.29
CA GLN A 281 -13.37 5.55 -2.76
C GLN A 281 -14.58 6.15 -3.49
N GLU A 282 -15.33 5.33 -4.24
CA GLU A 282 -16.60 5.74 -4.82
C GLU A 282 -17.67 6.06 -3.75
N LEU A 283 -17.56 5.51 -2.54
CA LEU A 283 -18.39 5.89 -1.39
C LEU A 283 -18.14 7.32 -0.90
N ASP A 284 -17.02 7.98 -1.25
CA ASP A 284 -16.76 9.39 -0.89
C ASP A 284 -17.63 10.40 -1.68
N ALA A 285 -18.75 9.91 -2.21
CA ALA A 285 -19.79 10.50 -3.05
C ALA A 285 -19.80 12.05 -3.08
N PRO A 286 -19.06 12.65 -4.04
CA PRO A 286 -19.18 14.08 -4.35
C PRO A 286 -20.63 14.48 -4.64
N GLU A 287 -21.42 13.58 -5.22
CA GLU A 287 -22.85 13.73 -5.48
C GLU A 287 -23.65 13.88 -4.19
N LEU A 288 -23.37 13.05 -3.17
CA LEU A 288 -24.02 13.16 -1.87
C LEU A 288 -23.64 14.48 -1.18
N LYS A 289 -22.35 14.85 -1.18
CA LYS A 289 -21.89 16.15 -0.64
C LYS A 289 -22.58 17.32 -1.34
N ARG A 290 -22.74 17.26 -2.67
CA ARG A 290 -23.48 18.28 -3.44
C ARG A 290 -24.97 18.28 -3.08
N ALA A 291 -25.59 17.11 -2.91
CA ALA A 291 -26.99 17.00 -2.51
C ALA A 291 -27.23 17.58 -1.11
N MET A 292 -26.33 17.32 -0.15
CA MET A 292 -26.36 17.92 1.20
C MET A 292 -26.29 19.45 1.15
N ARG A 293 -25.36 20.02 0.36
CA ARG A 293 -25.23 21.48 0.20
C ARG A 293 -26.48 22.10 -0.40
N LYS A 294 -26.99 21.52 -1.50
CA LYS A 294 -28.22 21.98 -2.16
C LYS A 294 -29.43 21.92 -1.23
N LEU A 295 -29.57 20.86 -0.44
CA LEU A 295 -30.65 20.74 0.54
C LEU A 295 -30.53 21.82 1.63
N ASN A 296 -29.33 22.03 2.17
CA ASN A 296 -29.10 23.06 3.18
C ASN A 296 -29.39 24.48 2.65
N GLU A 297 -28.97 24.79 1.42
CA GLU A 297 -29.27 26.04 0.74
C GLU A 297 -30.78 26.22 0.50
N ALA A 298 -31.45 25.16 0.03
CA ALA A 298 -32.88 25.18 -0.22
C ALA A 298 -33.67 25.45 1.07
N MET A 299 -33.30 24.81 2.18
CA MET A 299 -33.96 24.99 3.48
C MET A 299 -33.84 26.40 4.05
N ARG A 300 -32.83 27.20 3.64
CA ARG A 300 -32.64 28.55 4.16
C ARG A 300 -33.68 29.51 3.58
N ASN A 301 -33.70 29.67 2.26
CA ASN A 301 -34.40 30.78 1.58
C ASN A 301 -35.19 30.37 0.32
N MET A 302 -35.37 29.07 0.01
CA MET A 302 -36.05 28.65 -1.21
C MET A 302 -37.54 28.32 -1.00
N PRO A 303 -38.38 28.43 -2.06
CA PRO A 303 -39.78 28.04 -1.98
C PRO A 303 -39.96 26.52 -1.74
N PRO A 304 -41.10 26.10 -1.17
CA PRO A 304 -41.38 24.72 -0.79
C PRO A 304 -41.14 23.68 -1.90
N ASP A 305 -41.46 24.03 -3.16
CA ASP A 305 -41.26 23.12 -4.29
C ASP A 305 -39.77 22.86 -4.59
N GLN A 306 -38.91 23.85 -4.40
CA GLN A 306 -37.46 23.67 -4.56
C GLN A 306 -36.85 22.90 -3.38
N VAL A 307 -37.38 23.11 -2.17
CA VAL A 307 -37.02 22.32 -0.99
C VAL A 307 -37.38 20.86 -1.20
N ARG A 308 -38.61 20.57 -1.66
CA ARG A 308 -39.06 19.21 -1.97
C ARG A 308 -38.17 18.53 -3.02
N LYS A 309 -37.87 19.21 -4.13
CA LYS A 309 -36.94 18.67 -5.15
C LYS A 309 -35.55 18.38 -4.59
N SER A 310 -35.03 19.26 -3.73
CA SER A 310 -33.71 19.08 -3.12
C SER A 310 -33.70 17.94 -2.10
N LEU A 311 -34.81 17.78 -1.36
CA LEU A 311 -35.02 16.69 -0.41
C LEU A 311 -35.11 15.35 -1.13
N GLU A 312 -35.91 15.25 -2.19
CA GLU A 312 -36.02 14.04 -3.03
C GLU A 312 -34.66 13.66 -3.63
N ASN A 313 -33.91 14.65 -4.12
CA ASN A 313 -32.56 14.42 -4.63
C ASN A 313 -31.61 13.94 -3.52
N PHE A 314 -31.68 14.51 -2.31
CA PHE A 314 -30.88 14.04 -1.18
C PHE A 314 -31.27 12.62 -0.76
N GLN A 315 -32.57 12.31 -0.64
CA GLN A 315 -33.09 10.97 -0.35
C GLN A 315 -32.56 9.93 -1.35
N PHE A 316 -32.57 10.26 -2.65
CA PHE A 316 -32.03 9.37 -3.68
C PHE A 316 -30.53 9.09 -3.49
N ASN A 317 -29.72 10.12 -3.25
CA ASN A 317 -28.28 9.96 -3.06
C ASN A 317 -27.95 9.25 -1.74
N GLU A 318 -28.71 9.52 -0.68
CA GLU A 318 -28.58 8.85 0.62
C GLU A 318 -28.90 7.35 0.48
N GLU A 319 -29.99 6.98 -0.20
CA GLU A 319 -30.35 5.58 -0.44
C GLU A 319 -29.26 4.84 -1.23
N MET A 320 -28.64 5.48 -2.21
CA MET A 320 -27.51 4.91 -2.97
C MET A 320 -26.27 4.73 -2.10
N PHE A 321 -25.96 5.70 -1.24
CA PHE A 321 -24.86 5.62 -0.29
C PHE A 321 -25.07 4.49 0.72
N ARG A 322 -26.24 4.42 1.35
CA ARG A 322 -26.67 3.35 2.26
C ARG A 322 -26.54 1.96 1.65
N LYS A 323 -27.07 1.78 0.44
CA LYS A 323 -26.95 0.54 -0.33
C LYS A 323 -25.50 0.16 -0.63
N SER A 324 -24.66 1.15 -0.84
CA SER A 324 -23.24 0.94 -1.14
C SER A 324 -22.44 0.57 0.13
N ILE A 325 -22.80 1.09 1.31
CA ILE A 325 -22.27 0.62 2.62
C ILE A 325 -22.62 -0.86 2.80
N GLU A 326 -23.90 -1.22 2.63
CA GLU A 326 -24.39 -2.59 2.78
C GLU A 326 -23.65 -3.54 1.83
N ARG A 327 -23.51 -3.13 0.56
CA ARG A 327 -22.75 -3.87 -0.46
C ARG A 327 -21.30 -4.10 -0.04
N THR A 328 -20.60 -3.04 0.36
CA THR A 328 -19.18 -3.11 0.77
C THR A 328 -19.00 -4.02 1.99
N MET A 329 -19.88 -3.92 2.98
CA MET A 329 -19.86 -4.79 4.16
C MET A 329 -20.03 -6.27 3.78
N GLU A 330 -21.00 -6.58 2.91
CA GLU A 330 -21.27 -7.95 2.46
C GLU A 330 -20.13 -8.53 1.60
N LEU A 331 -19.49 -7.70 0.79
CA LEU A 331 -18.30 -8.08 0.03
C LEU A 331 -17.10 -8.30 0.94
N LEU A 332 -16.89 -7.43 1.93
CA LEU A 332 -15.82 -7.56 2.91
C LEU A 332 -15.90 -8.91 3.64
N LYS A 333 -17.08 -9.31 4.14
CA LYS A 333 -17.27 -10.63 4.78
C LYS A 333 -16.86 -11.80 3.86
N ARG A 334 -17.20 -11.74 2.57
CA ARG A 334 -16.81 -12.78 1.59
C ARG A 334 -15.32 -12.78 1.33
N ILE A 335 -14.70 -11.61 1.25
CA ILE A 335 -13.25 -11.46 1.10
C ILE A 335 -12.52 -11.98 2.35
N GLN A 336 -13.05 -11.76 3.55
CA GLN A 336 -12.51 -12.32 4.80
C GLN A 336 -12.47 -13.85 4.73
N ILE A 337 -13.51 -14.51 4.22
CA ILE A 337 -13.51 -15.97 4.03
C ILE A 337 -12.39 -16.41 3.07
N GLU A 338 -12.19 -15.69 1.96
CA GLU A 338 -11.11 -16.00 1.01
C GLU A 338 -9.71 -15.78 1.59
N GLN A 339 -9.51 -14.69 2.34
CA GLN A 339 -8.26 -14.45 3.06
C GLN A 339 -8.03 -15.51 4.13
N LYS A 340 -9.09 -15.97 4.82
CA LYS A 340 -8.99 -17.04 5.83
C LYS A 340 -8.63 -18.39 5.21
N VAL A 341 -9.13 -18.68 4.01
CA VAL A 341 -8.67 -19.84 3.23
C VAL A 341 -7.20 -19.71 2.85
N ASP A 342 -6.73 -18.53 2.47
CA ASP A 342 -5.31 -18.27 2.19
C ASP A 342 -4.44 -18.44 3.44
N GLU A 343 -4.89 -17.91 4.57
CA GLU A 343 -4.23 -18.07 5.87
C GLU A 343 -4.08 -19.54 6.24
N VAL A 344 -5.17 -20.31 6.24
CA VAL A 344 -5.13 -21.74 6.56
C VAL A 344 -4.21 -22.48 5.58
N THR A 345 -4.26 -22.13 4.29
CA THR A 345 -3.39 -22.73 3.27
C THR A 345 -1.91 -22.44 3.55
N ARG A 346 -1.56 -21.20 3.89
CA ARG A 346 -0.18 -20.79 4.18
C ARG A 346 0.35 -21.36 5.48
N ARG A 347 -0.41 -21.23 6.57
CA ARG A 347 -0.04 -21.82 7.87
C ARG A 347 0.17 -23.33 7.74
N THR A 348 -0.67 -24.02 6.96
CA THR A 348 -0.48 -25.46 6.67
C THR A 348 0.81 -25.73 5.87
N GLU A 349 1.15 -24.88 4.89
CA GLU A 349 2.38 -25.00 4.11
C GLU A 349 3.63 -24.79 4.98
N GLU A 350 3.61 -23.78 5.84
CA GLU A 350 4.69 -23.48 6.78
C GLU A 350 4.87 -24.59 7.81
N LEU A 351 3.78 -25.05 8.42
CA LEU A 351 3.79 -26.21 9.31
C LEU A 351 4.37 -27.44 8.63
N ALA A 352 4.02 -27.69 7.37
CA ALA A 352 4.58 -28.83 6.61
C ALA A 352 6.09 -28.68 6.40
N LYS A 353 6.57 -27.48 6.04
CA LYS A 353 8.02 -27.21 5.85
C LYS A 353 8.78 -27.35 7.17
N LYS A 354 8.31 -26.70 8.25
CA LYS A 354 8.93 -26.82 9.57
C LYS A 354 8.92 -28.27 10.07
N GLN A 355 7.85 -29.02 9.83
CA GLN A 355 7.77 -30.43 10.19
C GLN A 355 8.78 -31.29 9.39
N GLU A 356 8.99 -30.99 8.12
CA GLU A 356 10.03 -31.61 7.29
C GLU A 356 11.43 -31.30 7.83
N ASP A 357 11.69 -30.06 8.25
CA ASP A 357 12.97 -29.63 8.79
C ASP A 357 13.26 -30.30 10.15
N VAL A 358 12.26 -30.33 11.05
CA VAL A 358 12.37 -31.05 12.32
C VAL A 358 12.64 -32.54 12.07
N ARG A 359 12.02 -33.16 11.05
CA ARG A 359 12.30 -34.54 10.66
C ARG A 359 13.74 -34.73 10.21
N LYS A 360 14.23 -33.92 9.26
CA LYS A 360 15.61 -34.01 8.76
C LYS A 360 16.63 -33.83 9.89
N LYS A 361 16.42 -32.83 10.76
CA LYS A 361 17.29 -32.59 11.92
C LYS A 361 17.22 -33.73 12.94
N THR A 362 16.06 -34.36 13.12
CA THR A 362 15.90 -35.57 13.95
C THR A 362 16.69 -36.75 13.35
N GLU A 363 16.61 -36.97 12.04
CA GLU A 363 17.38 -37.99 11.29
C GLU A 363 18.90 -37.74 11.33
N GLN A 364 19.33 -36.49 11.51
CA GLN A 364 20.74 -36.11 11.62
C GLN A 364 21.26 -36.08 13.06
N SER A 365 20.37 -36.04 14.07
CA SER A 365 20.77 -35.90 15.47
C SER A 365 21.66 -37.06 15.92
N GLN A 366 22.80 -36.76 16.53
CA GLN A 366 23.79 -37.73 16.99
C GLN A 366 23.78 -37.90 18.52
N SER A 367 23.20 -36.96 19.25
CA SER A 367 23.14 -36.98 20.72
C SER A 367 21.72 -36.88 21.27
N GLN A 368 21.54 -37.28 22.53
CA GLN A 368 20.26 -37.13 23.23
C GLN A 368 19.91 -35.66 23.48
N GLU A 369 20.90 -34.79 23.65
CA GLU A 369 20.67 -33.36 23.82
C GLU A 369 20.07 -32.74 22.55
N GLU A 370 20.59 -33.10 21.37
CA GLU A 370 20.02 -32.66 20.09
C GLU A 370 18.60 -33.17 19.91
N LEU A 371 18.32 -34.44 20.24
CA LEU A 371 16.97 -35.00 20.19
C LEU A 371 16.01 -34.28 21.15
N ASN A 372 16.47 -33.89 22.34
CA ASN A 372 15.67 -33.09 23.27
C ASN A 372 15.33 -31.72 22.69
N LYS A 373 16.25 -31.07 21.96
CA LYS A 373 15.95 -29.83 21.21
C LYS A 373 14.89 -30.07 20.12
N ARG A 374 14.95 -31.19 19.39
CA ARG A 374 13.91 -31.57 18.41
C ARG A 374 12.56 -31.86 19.07
N ALA A 375 12.54 -32.43 20.26
CA ALA A 375 11.30 -32.62 21.01
C ALA A 375 10.63 -31.29 21.36
N GLU A 376 11.40 -30.27 21.75
CA GLU A 376 10.86 -28.93 22.02
C GLU A 376 10.36 -28.24 20.75
N GLU A 377 11.09 -28.34 19.63
CA GLU A 377 10.60 -27.88 18.32
C GLU A 377 9.28 -28.58 17.95
N GLN A 378 9.18 -29.89 18.15
CA GLN A 378 7.97 -30.66 17.87
C GLN A 378 6.78 -30.23 18.74
N LYS A 379 7.00 -29.90 20.02
CA LYS A 379 5.97 -29.33 20.90
C LYS A 379 5.51 -27.94 20.46
N ARG A 380 6.44 -27.12 19.92
CA ARG A 380 6.08 -25.81 19.33
C ARG A 380 5.19 -26.00 18.10
N LEU A 381 5.51 -26.96 17.22
CA LEU A 381 4.65 -27.29 16.08
C LEU A 381 3.26 -27.80 16.51
N ASP A 382 3.14 -28.52 17.62
CA ASP A 382 1.84 -28.93 18.17
C ASP A 382 0.98 -27.71 18.56
N LYS A 383 1.59 -26.67 19.14
CA LYS A 383 0.87 -25.42 19.46
C LYS A 383 0.41 -24.70 18.20
N GLU A 384 1.28 -24.56 17.20
CA GLU A 384 0.93 -23.97 15.90
C GLU A 384 -0.18 -24.76 15.19
N LEU A 385 -0.19 -26.10 15.31
CA LEU A 385 -1.26 -26.97 14.78
C LEU A 385 -2.59 -26.77 15.50
N GLN A 386 -2.58 -26.61 16.83
CA GLN A 386 -3.78 -26.32 17.61
C GLN A 386 -4.37 -24.97 17.21
N GLU A 387 -3.53 -23.98 16.96
CA GLU A 387 -3.99 -22.67 16.48
C GLU A 387 -4.56 -22.78 15.06
N LEU A 388 -3.90 -23.50 14.15
CA LEU A 388 -4.45 -23.83 12.82
C LEU A 388 -5.85 -24.46 12.93
N ALA A 389 -6.05 -25.37 13.90
CA ALA A 389 -7.35 -26.01 14.12
C ALA A 389 -8.45 -25.01 14.51
N LYS A 390 -8.14 -24.02 15.36
CA LYS A 390 -9.06 -22.92 15.69
C LYS A 390 -9.37 -22.07 14.46
N GLN A 391 -8.34 -21.69 13.69
CA GLN A 391 -8.54 -20.90 12.47
C GLN A 391 -9.38 -21.64 11.43
N MET A 392 -9.24 -22.96 11.35
CA MET A 392 -10.07 -23.81 10.49
C MET A 392 -11.53 -23.90 10.96
N GLN A 393 -11.77 -23.91 12.28
CA GLN A 393 -13.13 -23.86 12.85
C GLN A 393 -13.80 -22.51 12.58
N GLU A 394 -13.07 -21.41 12.77
CA GLU A 394 -13.58 -20.07 12.49
C GLU A 394 -13.90 -19.91 10.99
N LEU A 395 -13.05 -20.45 10.11
CA LEU A 395 -13.34 -20.49 8.67
C LEU A 395 -14.65 -21.24 8.36
N VAL A 396 -14.89 -22.41 8.97
CA VAL A 396 -16.16 -23.13 8.82
C VAL A 396 -17.34 -22.29 9.30
N LYS A 397 -17.22 -21.64 10.45
CA LYS A 397 -18.27 -20.76 11.00
C LYS A 397 -18.59 -19.62 10.04
N ARG A 398 -17.59 -18.91 9.52
CA ARG A 398 -17.79 -17.82 8.55
C ARG A 398 -18.38 -18.30 7.23
N MET A 399 -17.91 -19.44 6.71
CA MET A 399 -18.53 -20.07 5.52
C MET A 399 -19.99 -20.47 5.75
N SER A 400 -20.38 -20.74 7.01
CA SER A 400 -21.76 -21.08 7.38
C SER A 400 -22.72 -19.90 7.28
N GLU A 401 -22.21 -18.66 7.26
CA GLU A 401 -23.02 -17.47 7.00
C GLU A 401 -23.51 -17.40 5.54
N PHE A 402 -22.82 -18.11 4.62
CA PHE A 402 -23.12 -18.12 3.18
C PHE A 402 -23.14 -19.55 2.61
N PRO A 403 -24.01 -20.44 3.12
CA PRO A 403 -23.96 -21.87 2.82
C PRO A 403 -24.17 -22.19 1.33
N ASP A 404 -24.97 -21.39 0.63
CA ASP A 404 -25.28 -21.59 -0.80
C ASP A 404 -24.20 -20.99 -1.73
N GLU A 405 -23.33 -20.14 -1.21
CA GLU A 405 -22.30 -19.43 -1.99
C GLU A 405 -20.90 -20.04 -1.78
N MET A 406 -20.74 -20.82 -0.71
CA MET A 406 -19.48 -21.39 -0.27
C MET A 406 -19.51 -22.92 -0.31
N PRO A 407 -18.40 -23.61 -0.63
CA PRO A 407 -18.30 -25.06 -0.58
C PRO A 407 -18.15 -25.56 0.87
N LEU A 408 -19.15 -25.29 1.71
CA LEU A 408 -19.14 -25.57 3.14
C LEU A 408 -18.97 -27.07 3.43
N GLN A 409 -19.61 -27.93 2.63
CA GLN A 409 -19.51 -29.38 2.80
C GLN A 409 -18.08 -29.87 2.55
N ASP A 410 -17.42 -29.40 1.48
CA ASP A 410 -16.02 -29.75 1.20
C ASP A 410 -15.08 -29.25 2.31
N MET A 411 -15.39 -28.11 2.91
CA MET A 411 -14.63 -27.57 4.04
C MET A 411 -14.79 -28.42 5.31
N LYS A 412 -16.02 -28.81 5.64
CA LYS A 412 -16.29 -29.75 6.76
C LYS A 412 -15.62 -31.10 6.54
N ASP A 413 -15.68 -31.64 5.32
CA ASP A 413 -15.00 -32.87 4.95
C ASP A 413 -13.47 -32.75 5.04
N ALA A 414 -12.91 -31.60 4.65
CA ALA A 414 -11.48 -31.33 4.79
C ALA A 414 -11.08 -31.28 6.27
N GLN A 415 -11.86 -30.61 7.12
CA GLN A 415 -11.63 -30.53 8.56
C GLN A 415 -11.68 -31.91 9.22
N ALA A 416 -12.73 -32.69 8.95
CA ALA A 416 -12.90 -34.02 9.52
C ALA A 416 -11.78 -34.98 9.10
N LYS A 417 -11.45 -35.02 7.81
CA LYS A 417 -10.41 -35.90 7.27
C LYS A 417 -8.98 -35.48 7.65
N ALA A 418 -8.75 -34.20 7.91
CA ALA A 418 -7.46 -33.73 8.43
C ALA A 418 -7.18 -34.26 9.83
N ASN A 419 -8.24 -34.51 10.62
CA ASN A 419 -8.19 -35.01 11.99
C ASN A 419 -7.07 -34.39 12.84
N LEU A 420 -7.08 -33.05 12.92
CA LEU A 420 -6.02 -32.26 13.55
C LEU A 420 -5.79 -32.61 15.03
N MET A 421 -6.83 -33.10 15.72
CA MET A 421 -6.71 -33.58 17.10
C MET A 421 -5.86 -34.85 17.19
N GLN A 422 -6.05 -35.81 16.29
CA GLN A 422 -5.20 -37.00 16.21
C GLN A 422 -3.77 -36.63 15.82
N MET A 423 -3.60 -35.72 14.86
CA MET A 423 -2.28 -35.24 14.46
C MET A 423 -1.55 -34.55 15.63
N SER A 424 -2.26 -33.77 16.46
CA SER A 424 -1.71 -33.17 17.69
C SER A 424 -1.22 -34.24 18.68
N GLN A 425 -1.99 -35.31 18.87
CA GLN A 425 -1.55 -36.45 19.69
C GLN A 425 -0.30 -37.11 19.11
N GLN A 426 -0.22 -37.29 17.79
CA GLN A 426 0.97 -37.82 17.12
C GLN A 426 2.18 -36.89 17.27
N MET A 427 2.01 -35.57 17.21
CA MET A 427 3.10 -34.61 17.46
C MET A 427 3.66 -34.75 18.88
N ARG A 428 2.78 -34.88 19.88
CA ARG A 428 3.20 -35.12 21.28
C ARG A 428 3.90 -36.47 21.45
N GLN A 429 3.42 -37.52 20.78
CA GLN A 429 4.08 -38.83 20.79
C GLN A 429 5.46 -38.77 20.13
N ALA A 430 5.60 -38.10 18.98
CA ALA A 430 6.88 -37.91 18.31
C ALA A 430 7.88 -37.14 19.21
N ALA A 431 7.42 -36.10 19.91
CA ALA A 431 8.23 -35.38 20.90
C ALA A 431 8.71 -36.31 22.03
N GLY A 432 7.81 -37.14 22.58
CA GLY A 432 8.16 -38.15 23.57
C GLY A 432 9.14 -39.22 23.06
N MET A 433 9.03 -39.62 21.79
CA MET A 433 9.98 -40.53 21.15
C MET A 433 11.37 -39.90 21.00
N CYS A 434 11.45 -38.62 20.64
CA CYS A 434 12.71 -37.86 20.64
C CYS A 434 13.34 -37.82 22.04
N GLN A 435 12.56 -37.50 23.08
CA GLN A 435 13.03 -37.50 24.47
C GLN A 435 13.48 -38.88 24.96
N GLY A 436 12.85 -39.94 24.47
CA GLY A 436 13.22 -41.33 24.78
C GLY A 436 14.29 -41.94 23.87
N GLY A 437 14.97 -41.15 23.04
CA GLY A 437 16.07 -41.62 22.16
C GLY A 437 15.61 -42.44 20.94
N LYS A 438 14.30 -42.58 20.69
CA LYS A 438 13.72 -43.39 19.60
C LYS A 438 13.70 -42.63 18.27
N LYS A 439 14.89 -42.28 17.78
CA LYS A 439 15.12 -41.46 16.57
C LYS A 439 14.35 -41.94 15.33
N SER A 440 14.44 -43.23 14.98
CA SER A 440 13.81 -43.78 13.77
C SER A 440 12.28 -43.70 13.82
N SER A 441 11.69 -44.09 14.97
CA SER A 441 10.23 -44.03 15.16
C SER A 441 9.71 -42.59 15.15
N ALA A 442 10.43 -41.65 15.78
CA ALA A 442 10.09 -40.24 15.74
C ALA A 442 10.10 -39.70 14.30
N ALA A 443 11.17 -39.95 13.54
CA ALA A 443 11.29 -39.51 12.15
C ALA A 443 10.18 -40.09 11.25
N GLN A 444 9.79 -41.35 11.44
CA GLN A 444 8.70 -41.97 10.70
C GLN A 444 7.34 -41.30 10.99
N MET A 445 7.07 -41.00 12.27
CA MET A 445 5.84 -40.30 12.66
C MET A 445 5.82 -38.86 12.14
N GLN A 446 6.94 -38.14 12.23
CA GLN A 446 7.12 -36.81 11.64
C GLN A 446 6.86 -36.79 10.13
N LYS A 447 7.34 -37.81 9.41
CA LYS A 447 7.10 -37.99 7.97
C LYS A 447 5.62 -38.23 7.65
N GLN A 448 4.89 -38.96 8.50
CA GLN A 448 3.44 -39.15 8.32
C GLN A 448 2.70 -37.82 8.48
N MET A 449 3.04 -37.04 9.51
CA MET A 449 2.43 -35.74 9.78
C MET A 449 2.70 -34.75 8.63
N GLU A 450 3.92 -34.71 8.11
CA GLU A 450 4.26 -33.91 6.93
C GLU A 450 3.36 -34.24 5.73
N LYS A 451 3.15 -35.53 5.43
CA LYS A 451 2.28 -35.97 4.32
C LYS A 451 0.83 -35.51 4.51
N GLN A 452 0.31 -35.64 5.72
CA GLN A 452 -1.05 -35.22 6.05
C GLN A 452 -1.22 -33.69 5.95
N LEU A 453 -0.24 -32.90 6.40
CA LEU A 453 -0.24 -31.44 6.24
C LEU A 453 -0.22 -31.05 4.75
N ARG A 454 0.62 -31.69 3.93
CA ARG A 454 0.63 -31.46 2.47
C ARG A 454 -0.70 -31.86 1.81
N GLU A 455 -1.37 -32.89 2.30
CA GLU A 455 -2.70 -33.28 1.82
C GLU A 455 -3.77 -32.24 2.19
N LEU A 456 -3.76 -31.74 3.42
CA LEU A 456 -4.62 -30.65 3.86
C LEU A 456 -4.41 -29.40 2.99
N GLN A 457 -3.16 -29.01 2.74
CA GLN A 457 -2.84 -27.89 1.85
C GLN A 457 -3.44 -28.08 0.44
N LYS A 458 -3.34 -29.29 -0.13
CA LYS A 458 -3.96 -29.61 -1.44
C LYS A 458 -5.48 -29.50 -1.40
N ARG A 459 -6.13 -29.92 -0.31
CA ARG A 459 -7.58 -29.82 -0.12
C ARG A 459 -8.01 -28.35 0.00
N MET A 460 -7.28 -27.53 0.75
CA MET A 460 -7.55 -26.09 0.84
C MET A 460 -7.44 -25.40 -0.53
N LYS A 461 -6.41 -25.72 -1.32
CA LYS A 461 -6.29 -25.23 -2.71
C LYS A 461 -7.47 -25.67 -3.59
N LYS A 462 -7.99 -26.89 -3.43
CA LYS A 462 -9.19 -27.37 -4.14
C LYS A 462 -10.46 -26.62 -3.70
N ILE A 463 -10.63 -26.40 -2.39
CA ILE A 463 -11.74 -25.62 -1.82
C ILE A 463 -11.74 -24.22 -2.42
N LYS A 464 -10.58 -23.55 -2.43
CA LYS A 464 -10.44 -22.23 -3.05
C LYS A 464 -10.83 -22.22 -4.53
N LYS A 465 -10.39 -23.22 -5.30
CA LYS A 465 -10.78 -23.38 -6.71
C LYS A 465 -12.29 -23.58 -6.86
N LYS A 466 -12.91 -24.37 -5.98
CA LYS A 466 -14.37 -24.61 -5.98
C LYS A 466 -15.15 -23.35 -5.62
N MET A 467 -14.70 -22.57 -4.63
CA MET A 467 -15.27 -21.24 -4.31
C MET A 467 -15.30 -20.35 -5.55
N ARG A 468 -14.17 -20.22 -6.26
CA ARG A 468 -14.10 -19.43 -7.50
C ARG A 468 -15.09 -19.92 -8.56
N SER A 469 -15.17 -21.24 -8.76
CA SER A 469 -16.10 -21.83 -9.73
C SER A 469 -17.56 -21.57 -9.37
N MET A 470 -17.93 -21.71 -8.09
CA MET A 470 -19.29 -21.46 -7.60
C MET A 470 -19.66 -19.99 -7.79
N GLN A 471 -18.79 -19.07 -7.36
CA GLN A 471 -18.98 -17.63 -7.55
C GLN A 471 -19.16 -17.29 -9.04
N GLN A 472 -18.30 -17.81 -9.92
CA GLN A 472 -18.38 -17.57 -11.36
C GLN A 472 -19.70 -18.09 -11.95
N GLN A 473 -20.15 -19.29 -11.57
CA GLN A 473 -21.42 -19.86 -12.05
C GLN A 473 -22.63 -19.05 -11.59
N GLN A 474 -22.67 -18.63 -10.33
CA GLN A 474 -23.74 -17.80 -9.79
C GLN A 474 -23.84 -16.46 -10.54
N VAL A 475 -22.70 -15.79 -10.74
CA VAL A 475 -22.62 -14.53 -11.49
C VAL A 475 -23.11 -14.71 -12.94
N LEU A 476 -22.65 -15.76 -13.62
CA LEU A 476 -23.04 -16.00 -15.01
C LEU A 476 -24.54 -16.32 -15.14
N ASN A 477 -25.12 -17.09 -14.23
CA ASN A 477 -26.54 -17.40 -14.24
C ASN A 477 -27.38 -16.13 -14.00
N ALA A 478 -27.01 -15.32 -13.01
CA ALA A 478 -27.70 -14.08 -12.70
C ALA A 478 -27.58 -13.07 -13.85
N PHE A 479 -26.40 -12.92 -14.44
CA PHE A 479 -26.21 -12.06 -15.62
C PHE A 479 -26.97 -12.54 -16.85
N ARG A 480 -27.05 -13.85 -17.13
CA ARG A 480 -27.88 -14.38 -18.22
C ARG A 480 -29.35 -14.00 -18.02
N LYS A 481 -29.87 -14.20 -16.82
CA LYS A 481 -31.25 -13.83 -16.45
C LYS A 481 -31.47 -12.32 -16.65
N ALA A 482 -30.61 -11.48 -16.07
CA ALA A 482 -30.71 -10.03 -16.17
C ALA A 482 -30.62 -9.55 -17.62
N LEU A 483 -29.70 -10.12 -18.42
CA LEU A 483 -29.54 -9.79 -19.84
C LEU A 483 -30.81 -10.13 -20.64
N GLN A 484 -31.38 -11.33 -20.45
CA GLN A 484 -32.61 -11.74 -21.12
C GLN A 484 -33.78 -10.83 -20.75
N GLN A 485 -33.96 -10.55 -19.46
CA GLN A 485 -35.01 -9.65 -18.98
C GLN A 485 -34.84 -8.23 -19.52
N MET A 486 -33.61 -7.73 -19.59
CA MET A 486 -33.31 -6.39 -20.08
C MET A 486 -33.52 -6.24 -21.59
N LEU A 487 -33.15 -7.26 -22.38
CA LEU A 487 -33.42 -7.29 -23.82
C LEU A 487 -34.93 -7.38 -24.10
N SER A 488 -35.66 -8.23 -23.37
CA SER A 488 -37.11 -8.30 -23.48
C SER A 488 -37.80 -6.99 -23.10
N LEU A 489 -37.31 -6.34 -22.04
CA LEU A 489 -37.80 -5.03 -21.62
C LEU A 489 -37.52 -3.95 -22.68
N SER A 490 -36.34 -3.98 -23.31
CA SER A 490 -35.97 -3.07 -24.40
C SER A 490 -36.88 -3.23 -25.62
N GLN A 491 -37.19 -4.47 -26.00
CA GLN A 491 -38.15 -4.77 -27.08
C GLN A 491 -39.55 -4.26 -26.76
N ARG A 492 -40.06 -4.50 -25.54
CA ARG A 492 -41.37 -3.98 -25.11
C ARG A 492 -41.41 -2.45 -25.05
N GLN A 493 -40.29 -1.83 -24.67
CA GLN A 493 -40.14 -0.37 -24.68
C GLN A 493 -40.15 0.20 -26.12
N GLU A 494 -39.54 -0.51 -27.07
CA GLU A 494 -39.58 -0.18 -28.50
C GLU A 494 -41.00 -0.31 -29.07
N GLU A 495 -41.71 -1.40 -28.77
CA GLU A 495 -43.11 -1.58 -29.18
C GLU A 495 -44.00 -0.46 -28.62
N LEU A 496 -43.83 -0.11 -27.34
CA LEU A 496 -44.58 0.97 -26.70
C LEU A 496 -44.25 2.33 -27.32
N LYS A 497 -42.98 2.58 -27.65
CA LYS A 497 -42.54 3.78 -28.38
C LYS A 497 -43.23 3.87 -29.74
N ASN A 498 -43.20 2.81 -30.53
CA ASN A 498 -43.78 2.81 -31.87
C ASN A 498 -45.30 3.05 -31.83
N LYS A 499 -46.00 2.42 -30.88
CA LYS A 499 -47.43 2.70 -30.62
C LYS A 499 -47.67 4.13 -30.15
N THR A 500 -46.80 4.66 -29.30
CA THR A 500 -46.93 6.05 -28.81
C THR A 500 -46.79 7.04 -29.95
N GLN A 501 -45.79 6.85 -30.83
CA GLN A 501 -45.51 7.75 -31.96
C GLN A 501 -46.63 7.82 -33.00
N SER A 502 -47.48 6.78 -33.11
CA SER A 502 -48.62 6.76 -34.02
C SER A 502 -49.91 7.34 -33.40
N LEU A 503 -49.91 7.75 -32.13
CA LEU A 503 -51.10 8.27 -31.47
C LEU A 503 -51.40 9.73 -31.85
N PRO A 504 -52.64 10.03 -32.28
CA PRO A 504 -53.10 11.40 -32.43
C PRO A 504 -53.28 12.08 -31.06
N ALA A 505 -53.10 13.40 -30.99
CA ALA A 505 -53.10 14.19 -29.75
C ALA A 505 -54.42 14.11 -28.94
N ASN A 506 -55.53 13.78 -29.59
CA ASN A 506 -56.84 13.61 -28.97
C ASN A 506 -57.17 12.17 -28.55
N SER A 507 -56.25 11.21 -28.74
CA SER A 507 -56.51 9.80 -28.44
C SER A 507 -56.84 9.55 -26.96
N GLN A 508 -57.78 8.63 -26.69
CA GLN A 508 -58.07 8.18 -25.33
C GLN A 508 -57.03 7.16 -24.80
N GLN A 509 -56.16 6.64 -25.68
CA GLN A 509 -55.19 5.58 -25.36
C GLN A 509 -53.95 6.07 -24.60
N PHE A 510 -53.76 7.39 -24.40
CA PHE A 510 -52.63 7.91 -23.62
C PHE A 510 -52.56 7.36 -22.20
N ARG A 511 -53.72 7.15 -21.55
CA ARG A 511 -53.79 6.56 -20.21
C ARG A 511 -53.26 5.13 -20.21
N GLU A 512 -53.70 4.31 -21.16
CA GLU A 512 -53.23 2.94 -21.35
C GLU A 512 -51.71 2.88 -21.64
N MET A 513 -51.20 3.80 -22.47
CA MET A 513 -49.76 3.86 -22.73
C MET A 513 -48.96 4.26 -21.48
N ALA A 514 -49.47 5.20 -20.67
CA ALA A 514 -48.84 5.58 -19.41
C ALA A 514 -48.83 4.41 -18.41
N GLU A 515 -49.92 3.65 -18.31
CA GLU A 515 -50.00 2.43 -17.49
C GLU A 515 -49.02 1.35 -17.98
N ARG A 516 -48.93 1.13 -19.29
CA ARG A 516 -47.93 0.22 -19.88
C ARG A 516 -46.50 0.69 -19.58
N GLN A 517 -46.23 2.00 -19.71
CA GLN A 517 -44.93 2.58 -19.40
C GLN A 517 -44.57 2.35 -17.92
N GLN A 518 -45.52 2.52 -17.01
CA GLN A 518 -45.37 2.22 -15.59
C GLN A 518 -45.05 0.75 -15.35
N GLY A 519 -45.74 -0.18 -16.02
CA GLY A 519 -45.46 -1.61 -15.93
C GLY A 519 -44.04 -2.00 -16.41
N LEU A 520 -43.49 -1.29 -17.41
CA LEU A 520 -42.11 -1.48 -17.84
C LEU A 520 -41.11 -0.91 -16.80
N MET A 521 -41.44 0.20 -16.16
CA MET A 521 -40.63 0.76 -15.07
C MET A 521 -40.55 -0.19 -13.87
N GLU A 522 -41.66 -0.80 -13.49
CA GLU A 522 -41.69 -1.79 -12.39
C GLU A 522 -40.86 -3.04 -12.71
N GLN A 523 -40.88 -3.48 -13.98
CA GLN A 523 -40.00 -4.56 -14.45
C GLN A 523 -38.52 -4.15 -14.37
N LEU A 524 -38.16 -2.93 -14.79
CA LEU A 524 -36.80 -2.43 -14.66
C LEU A 524 -36.36 -2.36 -13.20
N ALA A 525 -37.24 -1.89 -12.31
CA ALA A 525 -36.96 -1.80 -10.87
C ALA A 525 -36.63 -3.18 -10.28
N ARG A 526 -37.38 -4.23 -10.64
CA ARG A 526 -37.09 -5.62 -10.23
C ARG A 526 -35.75 -6.12 -10.76
N ILE A 527 -35.40 -5.83 -12.02
CA ILE A 527 -34.09 -6.19 -12.59
C ILE A 527 -32.96 -5.46 -11.83
N ALA A 528 -33.15 -4.17 -11.53
CA ALA A 528 -32.18 -3.39 -10.78
C ALA A 528 -32.02 -3.89 -9.34
N GLU A 529 -33.10 -4.34 -8.71
CA GLU A 529 -33.07 -4.97 -7.38
C GLU A 529 -32.32 -6.31 -7.39
N ASP A 530 -32.62 -7.20 -8.33
CA ASP A 530 -31.89 -8.47 -8.53
C ASP A 530 -30.38 -8.21 -8.75
N MET A 531 -30.03 -7.20 -9.55
CA MET A 531 -28.65 -6.82 -9.82
C MET A 531 -27.96 -6.17 -8.61
N MET A 532 -28.69 -5.38 -7.82
CA MET A 532 -28.19 -4.83 -6.57
C MET A 532 -27.91 -5.94 -5.56
N GLU A 533 -28.80 -6.91 -5.43
CA GLU A 533 -28.58 -8.06 -4.55
C GLU A 533 -27.40 -8.91 -5.00
N LEU A 534 -27.24 -9.12 -6.32
CA LEU A 534 -26.05 -9.74 -6.88
C LEU A 534 -24.78 -8.93 -6.57
N SER A 535 -24.85 -7.60 -6.56
CA SER A 535 -23.71 -6.73 -6.29
C SER A 535 -23.14 -6.87 -4.88
N LYS A 536 -23.96 -7.32 -3.91
CA LYS A 536 -23.54 -7.65 -2.54
C LYS A 536 -22.71 -8.94 -2.50
N LYS A 537 -22.85 -9.80 -3.51
CA LYS A 537 -22.21 -11.11 -3.63
C LYS A 537 -20.97 -11.10 -4.52
N THR A 538 -20.87 -10.13 -5.43
CA THR A 538 -19.79 -10.08 -6.42
C THR A 538 -19.37 -8.66 -6.81
N MET A 539 -18.08 -8.51 -7.10
CA MET A 539 -17.50 -7.31 -7.71
C MET A 539 -17.84 -7.18 -9.19
N ALA A 540 -18.37 -8.22 -9.82
CA ALA A 540 -18.65 -8.23 -11.26
C ALA A 540 -19.78 -7.27 -11.68
N VAL A 541 -20.67 -6.90 -10.75
CA VAL A 541 -21.68 -5.86 -10.96
C VAL A 541 -21.01 -4.50 -10.82
N THR A 542 -20.84 -3.79 -11.92
CA THR A 542 -20.13 -2.50 -11.89
C THR A 542 -21.08 -1.32 -11.69
N PRO A 543 -20.61 -0.19 -11.14
CA PRO A 543 -21.41 1.02 -10.98
C PRO A 543 -21.99 1.53 -12.31
N GLU A 544 -21.30 1.35 -13.43
CA GLU A 544 -21.79 1.73 -14.77
C GLU A 544 -23.11 1.02 -15.12
N MET A 545 -23.26 -0.25 -14.74
CA MET A 545 -24.50 -0.99 -14.98
C MET A 545 -25.67 -0.32 -14.25
N GLY A 546 -25.47 0.00 -12.97
CA GLY A 546 -26.45 0.72 -12.16
C GLY A 546 -26.77 2.11 -12.73
N ARG A 547 -25.75 2.85 -13.18
CA ARG A 547 -25.94 4.18 -13.82
C ARG A 547 -26.78 4.10 -15.09
N GLN A 548 -26.56 3.11 -15.96
CA GLN A 548 -27.37 2.94 -17.18
C GLN A 548 -28.81 2.52 -16.87
N MET A 549 -29.02 1.62 -15.89
CA MET A 549 -30.37 1.28 -15.41
C MET A 549 -31.09 2.50 -14.82
N GLY A 550 -30.38 3.32 -14.03
CA GLY A 550 -30.92 4.56 -13.48
C GLY A 550 -31.30 5.58 -14.58
N LYS A 551 -30.45 5.73 -15.61
CA LYS A 551 -30.75 6.58 -16.77
C LYS A 551 -31.97 6.07 -17.54
N ALA A 552 -32.09 4.76 -17.75
CA ALA A 552 -33.27 4.17 -18.37
C ALA A 552 -34.54 4.47 -17.54
N PHE A 553 -34.47 4.30 -16.23
CA PHE A 553 -35.58 4.59 -15.31
C PHE A 553 -36.02 6.07 -15.38
N GLN A 554 -35.07 7.02 -15.36
CA GLN A 554 -35.38 8.45 -15.49
C GLN A 554 -36.03 8.81 -16.84
N MET A 555 -35.56 8.21 -17.92
CA MET A 555 -36.14 8.38 -19.26
C MET A 555 -37.56 7.79 -19.34
N MET A 556 -37.78 6.62 -18.74
CA MET A 556 -39.12 6.01 -18.66
C MET A 556 -40.10 6.85 -17.82
N GLU A 557 -39.64 7.41 -16.70
CA GLU A 557 -40.49 8.31 -15.88
C GLU A 557 -40.83 9.60 -16.63
N SER A 558 -39.87 10.14 -17.37
CA SER A 558 -40.10 11.32 -18.23
C SER A 558 -41.06 11.01 -19.38
N ALA A 559 -40.98 9.80 -19.94
CA ALA A 559 -41.93 9.31 -20.93
C ALA A 559 -43.34 9.17 -20.33
N ARG A 560 -43.47 8.59 -19.12
CA ARG A 560 -44.74 8.43 -18.40
C ARG A 560 -45.42 9.80 -18.17
N LYS A 561 -44.68 10.79 -17.66
CA LYS A 561 -45.19 12.18 -17.50
C LYS A 561 -45.59 12.81 -18.83
N SER A 562 -44.83 12.57 -19.89
CA SER A 562 -45.16 13.08 -21.23
C SER A 562 -46.43 12.44 -21.79
N LEU A 563 -46.68 11.16 -21.51
CA LEU A 563 -47.91 10.46 -21.87
C LEU A 563 -49.11 11.00 -21.09
N GLU A 564 -48.96 11.27 -19.79
CA GLU A 564 -49.99 11.93 -18.96
C GLU A 564 -50.36 13.32 -19.51
N ASN A 565 -49.35 14.05 -19.98
CA ASN A 565 -49.50 15.37 -20.61
C ASN A 565 -49.88 15.31 -22.10
N ARG A 566 -50.13 14.11 -22.65
CA ARG A 566 -50.51 13.87 -24.05
C ARG A 566 -49.51 14.41 -25.10
N SER A 567 -48.23 14.50 -24.74
CA SER A 567 -47.17 14.92 -25.65
C SER A 567 -46.54 13.73 -26.37
N THR A 568 -47.10 13.35 -27.52
CA THR A 568 -46.64 12.20 -28.33
C THR A 568 -45.15 12.28 -28.68
N LYS A 569 -44.69 13.44 -29.19
CA LYS A 569 -43.32 13.62 -29.66
C LYS A 569 -42.31 13.50 -28.51
N SER A 570 -42.59 14.14 -27.37
CA SER A 570 -41.73 14.08 -26.18
C SER A 570 -41.72 12.68 -25.59
N ALA A 571 -42.89 12.03 -25.48
CA ALA A 571 -42.99 10.66 -24.98
C ALA A 571 -42.16 9.70 -25.84
N GLY A 572 -42.35 9.69 -27.17
CA GLY A 572 -41.59 8.82 -28.07
C GLY A 572 -40.07 9.05 -28.02
N GLN A 573 -39.62 10.30 -27.85
CA GLN A 573 -38.20 10.61 -27.70
C GLN A 573 -37.63 10.02 -26.39
N GLN A 574 -38.32 10.24 -25.27
CA GLN A 574 -37.91 9.71 -23.96
C GLN A 574 -37.93 8.17 -23.93
N GLN A 575 -38.92 7.56 -24.56
CA GLN A 575 -38.99 6.10 -24.72
C GLN A 575 -37.83 5.54 -25.55
N GLY A 576 -37.42 6.24 -26.62
CA GLY A 576 -36.22 5.89 -27.38
C GLY A 576 -34.93 6.04 -26.59
N GLY A 577 -34.82 7.08 -25.75
CA GLY A 577 -33.70 7.26 -24.82
C GLY A 577 -33.62 6.15 -23.77
N ALA A 578 -34.77 5.73 -23.23
CA ALA A 578 -34.86 4.60 -22.31
C ALA A 578 -34.39 3.29 -22.96
N MET A 579 -34.86 3.00 -24.18
CA MET A 579 -34.44 1.82 -24.96
C MET A 579 -32.91 1.80 -25.18
N ALA A 580 -32.31 2.93 -25.56
CA ALA A 580 -30.86 3.02 -25.73
C ALA A 580 -30.10 2.72 -24.43
N ALA A 581 -30.54 3.29 -23.30
CA ALA A 581 -29.93 3.05 -22.00
C ALA A 581 -30.09 1.59 -21.52
N LEU A 582 -31.23 0.94 -21.80
CA LEU A 582 -31.41 -0.50 -21.55
C LEU A 582 -30.43 -1.35 -22.36
N ASN A 583 -30.25 -1.03 -23.65
CA ASN A 583 -29.31 -1.75 -24.51
C ASN A 583 -27.86 -1.55 -24.07
N ASP A 584 -27.50 -0.34 -23.62
CA ASP A 584 -26.18 -0.06 -23.05
C ASP A 584 -25.96 -0.85 -21.75
N ALA A 585 -26.94 -0.91 -20.85
CA ALA A 585 -26.87 -1.73 -19.65
C ALA A 585 -26.72 -3.23 -19.99
N ALA A 586 -27.49 -3.74 -20.97
CA ALA A 586 -27.39 -5.11 -21.46
C ALA A 586 -26.01 -5.41 -22.03
N LYS A 587 -25.45 -4.47 -22.81
CA LYS A 587 -24.08 -4.56 -23.34
C LYS A 587 -23.04 -4.63 -22.22
N LYS A 588 -23.18 -3.83 -21.16
CA LYS A 588 -22.28 -3.88 -20.00
C LYS A 588 -22.36 -5.22 -19.26
N ILE A 589 -23.57 -5.76 -19.07
CA ILE A 589 -23.77 -7.10 -18.48
C ILE A 589 -23.08 -8.16 -19.35
N ALA A 590 -23.29 -8.13 -20.67
CA ALA A 590 -22.66 -9.07 -21.60
C ALA A 590 -21.12 -8.96 -21.60
N GLN A 591 -20.56 -7.75 -21.52
CA GLN A 591 -19.12 -7.53 -21.40
C GLN A 591 -18.56 -8.12 -20.10
N SER A 592 -19.25 -7.91 -18.96
CA SER A 592 -18.83 -8.48 -17.67
C SER A 592 -18.95 -10.00 -17.64
N MET A 593 -19.97 -10.57 -18.28
CA MET A 593 -20.08 -12.02 -18.51
C MET A 593 -18.92 -12.57 -19.33
N GLN A 594 -18.54 -11.89 -20.41
CA GLN A 594 -17.44 -12.31 -21.28
C GLN A 594 -16.09 -12.25 -20.55
N ALA A 595 -15.84 -11.16 -19.81
CA ALA A 595 -14.68 -11.03 -18.94
C ALA A 595 -14.62 -12.15 -17.88
N SER A 596 -15.77 -12.47 -17.27
CA SER A 596 -15.90 -13.57 -16.31
C SER A 596 -15.66 -14.94 -16.94
N GLN A 597 -16.12 -15.21 -18.17
CA GLN A 597 -15.95 -16.51 -18.83
C GLN A 597 -14.54 -16.75 -19.35
N GLN A 598 -13.92 -15.73 -19.93
CA GLN A 598 -12.60 -15.90 -20.54
C GLN A 598 -11.47 -15.92 -19.50
N GLY A 599 -11.75 -15.57 -18.24
CA GLY A 599 -10.71 -15.34 -17.22
C GLY A 599 -9.74 -14.21 -17.61
N LYS A 600 -10.04 -13.49 -18.70
CA LYS A 600 -9.25 -12.40 -19.28
C LYS A 600 -9.70 -11.08 -18.67
N GLY A 601 -9.33 -10.86 -17.41
CA GLY A 601 -9.21 -9.53 -16.83
C GLY A 601 -7.74 -9.15 -16.66
N MET A 602 -7.46 -7.93 -16.20
CA MET A 602 -6.17 -7.54 -15.60
C MET A 602 -5.52 -8.63 -14.70
N PRO A 603 -6.27 -9.47 -13.95
CA PRO A 603 -5.74 -10.66 -13.28
C PRO A 603 -4.89 -11.60 -14.14
N SER A 604 -5.27 -11.85 -15.40
CA SER A 604 -4.53 -12.73 -16.30
C SER A 604 -3.21 -12.09 -16.73
N LEU A 605 -3.21 -10.78 -17.00
CA LEU A 605 -2.01 -10.03 -17.36
C LEU A 605 -1.02 -9.99 -16.20
N MET A 606 -1.49 -9.68 -14.98
CA MET A 606 -0.65 -9.62 -13.79
C MET A 606 -0.07 -10.99 -13.43
N GLN A 607 -0.89 -12.03 -13.46
CA GLN A 607 -0.46 -13.41 -13.18
C GLN A 607 0.56 -13.89 -14.22
N GLN A 608 0.39 -13.52 -15.49
CA GLN A 608 1.38 -13.80 -16.52
C GLN A 608 2.68 -12.99 -16.33
N LEU A 609 2.62 -11.72 -15.95
CA LEU A 609 3.80 -10.91 -15.62
C LEU A 609 4.57 -11.48 -14.42
N GLN A 610 3.87 -11.93 -13.38
CA GLN A 610 4.48 -12.53 -12.20
C GLN A 610 5.08 -13.91 -12.50
N GLN A 611 4.42 -14.74 -13.33
CA GLN A 611 5.00 -15.98 -13.83
C GLN A 611 6.24 -15.75 -14.68
N MET A 612 6.24 -14.70 -15.51
CA MET A 612 7.42 -14.30 -16.28
C MET A 612 8.54 -13.82 -15.38
N ALA A 613 8.25 -13.06 -14.31
CA ALA A 613 9.26 -12.66 -13.32
C ALA A 613 9.88 -13.89 -12.64
N SER A 614 9.08 -14.87 -12.22
CA SER A 614 9.61 -16.11 -11.63
C SER A 614 10.44 -16.93 -12.61
N ARG A 615 10.05 -16.99 -13.89
CA ARG A 615 10.85 -17.64 -14.94
C ARG A 615 12.16 -16.88 -15.19
N GLN A 616 12.10 -15.56 -15.27
CA GLN A 616 13.27 -14.70 -15.47
C GLN A 616 14.27 -14.89 -14.32
N GLN A 617 13.81 -14.96 -13.07
CA GLN A 617 14.67 -15.22 -11.91
C GLN A 617 15.41 -16.58 -12.02
N GLY A 618 14.75 -17.61 -12.53
CA GLY A 618 15.37 -18.91 -12.81
C GLY A 618 16.45 -18.81 -13.89
N ILE A 619 16.18 -18.06 -14.96
CA ILE A 619 17.15 -17.82 -16.05
C ILE A 619 18.35 -17.03 -15.55
N ASN A 620 18.14 -15.99 -14.73
CA ASN A 620 19.22 -15.19 -14.14
C ASN A 620 20.15 -16.07 -13.28
N SER A 621 19.57 -16.90 -12.42
CA SER A 621 20.32 -17.81 -11.55
C SER A 621 21.16 -18.81 -12.36
N ALA A 622 20.55 -19.42 -13.38
CA ALA A 622 21.22 -20.39 -14.24
C ALA A 622 22.26 -19.77 -15.19
N THR A 623 22.10 -18.48 -15.52
CA THR A 623 23.06 -17.71 -16.33
C THR A 623 24.27 -17.29 -15.49
N GLN A 624 24.08 -16.93 -14.22
CA GLN A 624 25.18 -16.66 -13.28
C GLN A 624 26.06 -17.91 -13.04
N GLU A 625 25.47 -19.11 -13.04
CA GLU A 625 26.21 -20.38 -12.94
C GLU A 625 27.11 -20.68 -14.16
N LEU A 626 26.91 -20.04 -15.31
CA LEU A 626 27.71 -20.30 -16.51
C LEU A 626 29.12 -19.67 -16.44
N GLY A 627 29.35 -18.71 -15.53
CA GLY A 627 30.63 -18.04 -15.33
C GLY A 627 31.04 -17.13 -16.51
N GLN A 628 31.93 -16.17 -16.27
CA GLN A 628 32.47 -15.30 -17.32
C GLN A 628 33.70 -15.96 -17.96
N GLY A 629 33.65 -16.24 -19.28
CA GLY A 629 34.77 -16.83 -20.02
C GLY A 629 34.35 -17.72 -21.19
N LYS A 630 35.33 -18.36 -21.86
CA LYS A 630 35.06 -19.31 -22.96
C LYS A 630 34.30 -20.53 -22.44
N LEU A 631 33.05 -20.68 -22.89
CA LEU A 631 32.14 -21.73 -22.48
C LEU A 631 32.57 -23.11 -23.01
N SER A 632 32.45 -24.14 -22.17
CA SER A 632 32.64 -25.53 -22.58
C SER A 632 31.49 -26.04 -23.48
N PRO A 633 31.67 -27.15 -24.23
CA PRO A 633 30.59 -27.74 -25.04
C PRO A 633 29.33 -28.10 -24.23
N GLU A 634 29.50 -28.47 -22.96
CA GLU A 634 28.39 -28.77 -22.05
C GLU A 634 27.68 -27.50 -21.57
N GLN A 635 28.44 -26.43 -21.31
CA GLN A 635 27.91 -25.10 -20.99
C GLN A 635 27.19 -24.47 -22.20
N MET A 636 27.63 -24.74 -23.43
CA MET A 636 26.97 -24.33 -24.67
C MET A 636 25.58 -24.98 -24.83
N MET A 637 25.42 -26.25 -24.45
CA MET A 637 24.09 -26.90 -24.44
C MET A 637 23.17 -26.29 -23.38
N LYS A 638 23.71 -25.94 -22.20
CA LYS A 638 22.95 -25.23 -21.15
C LYS A 638 22.55 -23.83 -21.61
N LEU A 639 23.44 -23.11 -22.30
CA LEU A 639 23.17 -21.80 -22.89
C LEU A 639 22.05 -21.85 -23.96
N GLN A 640 22.03 -22.88 -24.81
CA GLN A 640 20.93 -23.07 -25.77
C GLN A 640 19.57 -23.27 -25.09
N ARG A 641 19.52 -24.00 -23.97
CA ARG A 641 18.28 -24.16 -23.19
C ARG A 641 17.84 -22.83 -22.59
N LEU A 642 18.76 -22.05 -22.01
CA LEU A 642 18.46 -20.73 -21.45
C LEU A 642 18.00 -19.74 -22.51
N MET A 643 18.61 -19.75 -23.70
CA MET A 643 18.12 -18.96 -24.83
C MET A 643 16.69 -19.33 -25.22
N ALA A 644 16.36 -20.63 -25.27
CA ALA A 644 15.00 -21.07 -25.59
C ALA A 644 13.99 -20.62 -24.53
N GLU A 645 14.36 -20.65 -23.25
CA GLU A 645 13.54 -20.13 -22.15
C GLU A 645 13.36 -18.61 -22.23
N GLN A 646 14.43 -17.86 -22.49
CA GLN A 646 14.42 -16.41 -22.65
C GLN A 646 13.58 -15.97 -23.88
N GLN A 647 13.66 -16.74 -24.98
CA GLN A 647 12.83 -16.57 -26.18
C GLN A 647 11.34 -16.83 -25.88
N ALA A 648 11.03 -17.79 -25.02
CA ALA A 648 9.66 -18.06 -24.60
C ALA A 648 9.08 -16.91 -23.76
N VAL A 649 9.87 -16.34 -22.84
CA VAL A 649 9.48 -15.13 -22.08
C VAL A 649 9.17 -13.97 -23.03
N LYS A 650 10.04 -13.71 -24.02
CA LYS A 650 9.82 -12.69 -25.05
C LYS A 650 8.50 -12.88 -25.81
N LYS A 651 8.21 -14.11 -26.24
CA LYS A 651 7.01 -14.43 -27.03
C LYS A 651 5.72 -14.21 -26.21
N THR A 652 5.72 -14.61 -24.94
CA THR A 652 4.59 -14.34 -24.03
C THR A 652 4.42 -12.84 -23.79
N LEU A 653 5.52 -12.09 -23.64
CA LEU A 653 5.48 -10.63 -23.49
C LEU A 653 4.90 -9.92 -24.73
N GLU A 654 5.28 -10.36 -25.94
CA GLU A 654 4.76 -9.80 -27.20
C GLU A 654 3.26 -10.08 -27.38
N GLN A 655 2.78 -11.27 -26.98
CA GLN A 655 1.36 -11.59 -26.96
C GLN A 655 0.59 -10.68 -26.00
N LEU A 656 1.13 -10.46 -24.79
CA LEU A 656 0.53 -9.56 -23.80
C LEU A 656 0.50 -8.11 -24.29
N GLN A 657 1.55 -7.66 -24.97
CA GLN A 657 1.60 -6.32 -25.56
C GLN A 657 0.51 -6.13 -26.63
N GLN A 658 0.26 -7.15 -27.46
CA GLN A 658 -0.83 -7.13 -28.45
C GLN A 658 -2.22 -7.14 -27.79
N GLU A 659 -2.40 -7.88 -26.69
CA GLU A 659 -3.65 -7.87 -25.92
C GLU A 659 -3.88 -6.53 -25.22
N ALA A 660 -2.84 -5.94 -24.62
CA ALA A 660 -2.91 -4.64 -23.94
C ALA A 660 -3.28 -3.49 -24.89
N ARG A 661 -2.80 -3.51 -26.15
CA ARG A 661 -3.14 -2.53 -27.20
C ARG A 661 -4.63 -2.51 -27.58
N LYS A 662 -5.38 -3.57 -27.27
CA LYS A 662 -6.83 -3.67 -27.57
C LYS A 662 -7.72 -3.18 -26.42
N SER A 663 -7.13 -2.75 -25.30
CA SER A 663 -7.83 -2.18 -24.15
C SER A 663 -7.71 -0.65 -24.13
N VAL A 664 -8.76 0.07 -23.74
CA VAL A 664 -8.90 1.54 -23.88
C VAL A 664 -7.98 2.33 -22.91
N GLU A 665 -7.26 1.67 -21.99
CA GLU A 665 -6.46 2.32 -20.94
C GLU A 665 -4.99 1.83 -20.94
N GLY A 666 -4.27 1.94 -22.06
CA GLY A 666 -3.02 1.19 -22.30
C GLY A 666 -1.67 1.94 -22.34
N GLU A 667 -1.63 3.27 -22.41
CA GLU A 667 -0.43 3.97 -22.93
C GLU A 667 0.87 3.83 -22.09
N ARG A 668 0.80 3.84 -20.75
CA ARG A 668 2.00 3.75 -19.90
C ARG A 668 2.52 2.32 -19.67
N ILE A 669 1.62 1.32 -19.63
CA ILE A 669 1.98 -0.11 -19.54
C ILE A 669 2.71 -0.56 -20.81
N LEU A 670 2.28 -0.07 -21.97
CA LEU A 670 2.92 -0.38 -23.25
C LEU A 670 4.38 0.10 -23.28
N GLY A 671 4.68 1.25 -22.68
CA GLY A 671 6.04 1.78 -22.57
C GLY A 671 7.00 0.94 -21.74
N ASP A 672 6.54 0.36 -20.61
CA ASP A 672 7.38 -0.51 -19.78
C ASP A 672 7.53 -1.91 -20.40
N LEU A 673 6.48 -2.46 -21.01
CA LEU A 673 6.57 -3.72 -21.77
C LEU A 673 7.51 -3.61 -22.98
N ASP A 674 7.55 -2.45 -23.64
CA ASP A 674 8.49 -2.20 -24.74
C ASP A 674 9.95 -2.16 -24.28
N LYS A 675 10.23 -1.61 -23.10
CA LYS A 675 11.57 -1.60 -22.51
C LYS A 675 12.01 -3.02 -22.12
N ILE A 676 11.14 -3.78 -21.45
CA ILE A 676 11.40 -5.19 -21.11
C ILE A 676 11.72 -6.01 -22.36
N ARG A 677 10.95 -5.80 -23.45
CA ARG A 677 11.18 -6.51 -24.72
C ARG A 677 12.55 -6.18 -25.33
N LYS A 678 12.97 -4.91 -25.28
CA LYS A 678 14.30 -4.50 -25.79
C LYS A 678 15.41 -5.12 -24.96
N ASP A 679 15.32 -5.06 -23.64
CA ASP A 679 16.30 -5.67 -22.73
C ASP A 679 16.40 -7.19 -23.00
N ILE A 680 15.28 -7.89 -23.24
CA ILE A 680 15.28 -9.33 -23.61
C ILE A 680 15.96 -9.58 -24.97
N GLN A 681 15.77 -8.68 -25.95
CA GLN A 681 16.40 -8.83 -27.27
C GLN A 681 17.92 -8.70 -27.20
N GLU A 682 18.41 -7.80 -26.36
CA GLU A 682 19.83 -7.59 -26.10
C GLU A 682 20.46 -8.82 -25.44
N VAL A 683 19.85 -9.34 -24.36
CA VAL A 683 20.27 -10.59 -23.70
C VAL A 683 20.30 -11.78 -24.67
N LEU A 684 19.29 -11.91 -25.54
CA LEU A 684 19.26 -12.98 -26.54
C LEU A 684 20.35 -12.83 -27.61
N SER A 685 20.77 -11.60 -27.92
CA SER A 685 21.88 -11.32 -28.84
C SER A 685 23.21 -11.75 -28.22
N ASP A 686 23.44 -11.36 -26.96
CA ASP A 686 24.64 -11.71 -26.19
C ASP A 686 24.79 -13.22 -26.04
N MET A 687 23.71 -13.90 -25.65
CA MET A 687 23.70 -15.37 -25.54
C MET A 687 23.95 -16.08 -26.87
N ARG A 688 23.49 -15.51 -27.99
CA ARG A 688 23.70 -16.09 -29.33
C ARG A 688 25.16 -15.99 -29.77
N ASN A 689 25.83 -14.92 -29.37
CA ASN A 689 27.24 -14.70 -29.63
C ASN A 689 28.15 -15.39 -28.60
N ALA A 690 27.56 -16.11 -27.63
CA ALA A 690 28.25 -16.76 -26.53
C ALA A 690 29.08 -15.77 -25.67
N ASP A 691 28.63 -14.51 -25.61
CA ASP A 691 29.30 -13.40 -24.93
C ASP A 691 28.54 -13.03 -23.65
N ILE A 692 28.56 -13.91 -22.65
CA ILE A 692 27.94 -13.63 -21.34
C ILE A 692 28.91 -12.76 -20.54
N ASN A 693 28.58 -11.47 -20.45
CA ASN A 693 29.37 -10.49 -19.74
C ASN A 693 28.56 -9.88 -18.56
N PRO A 694 29.16 -9.03 -17.71
CA PRO A 694 28.45 -8.39 -16.60
C PRO A 694 27.22 -7.59 -17.04
N GLU A 695 27.25 -6.99 -18.23
CA GLU A 695 26.16 -6.19 -18.80
C GLU A 695 24.96 -7.09 -19.18
N THR A 696 25.21 -8.30 -19.70
CA THR A 696 24.16 -9.32 -19.94
C THR A 696 23.45 -9.71 -18.65
N ILE A 697 24.19 -9.87 -17.54
CA ILE A 697 23.62 -10.20 -16.22
C ILE A 697 22.84 -9.00 -15.65
N GLU A 698 23.36 -7.78 -15.80
CA GLU A 698 22.65 -6.56 -15.39
C GLU A 698 21.35 -6.36 -16.18
N ASN A 699 21.37 -6.62 -17.49
CA ASN A 699 20.21 -6.61 -18.35
C ASN A 699 19.15 -7.62 -17.88
N GLN A 700 19.57 -8.83 -17.51
CA GLN A 700 18.71 -9.86 -16.93
C GLN A 700 18.06 -9.44 -15.59
N GLU A 701 18.80 -8.80 -14.71
CA GLU A 701 18.27 -8.25 -13.45
C GLU A 701 17.31 -7.07 -13.71
N ARG A 702 17.61 -6.23 -14.70
CA ARG A 702 16.73 -5.13 -15.13
C ARG A 702 15.41 -5.63 -15.72
N ILE A 703 15.43 -6.70 -16.51
CA ILE A 703 14.22 -7.38 -17.01
C ILE A 703 13.38 -7.87 -15.84
N LEU A 704 14.01 -8.53 -14.85
CA LEU A 704 13.32 -9.02 -13.65
C LEU A 704 12.70 -7.87 -12.85
N SER A 705 13.46 -6.81 -12.57
CA SER A 705 12.96 -5.63 -11.85
C SER A 705 11.79 -4.99 -12.59
N ARG A 706 11.91 -4.77 -13.91
CA ARG A 706 10.83 -4.20 -14.71
C ARG A 706 9.59 -5.10 -14.80
N LEU A 707 9.74 -6.43 -14.81
CA LEU A 707 8.61 -7.36 -14.77
C LEU A 707 7.89 -7.30 -13.42
N LEU A 708 8.65 -7.21 -12.32
CA LEU A 708 8.11 -7.02 -10.97
C LEU A 708 7.47 -5.63 -10.82
N ASP A 709 8.08 -4.59 -11.37
CA ASP A 709 7.56 -3.23 -11.38
C ASP A 709 6.35 -3.09 -12.29
N ALA A 710 6.29 -3.75 -13.45
CA ALA A 710 5.09 -3.79 -14.28
C ALA A 710 3.95 -4.54 -13.57
N SER A 711 4.28 -5.63 -12.84
CA SER A 711 3.33 -6.36 -11.98
C SER A 711 2.86 -5.51 -10.78
N ARG A 712 3.67 -4.58 -10.29
CA ARG A 712 3.32 -3.65 -9.19
C ARG A 712 2.65 -2.35 -9.67
N SER A 713 3.10 -1.77 -10.76
CA SER A 713 2.58 -0.57 -11.42
C SER A 713 1.15 -0.79 -11.91
N THR A 714 0.83 -2.01 -12.31
CA THR A 714 -0.56 -2.45 -12.54
C THR A 714 -1.42 -2.47 -11.26
N ARG A 715 -0.82 -2.63 -10.07
CA ARG A 715 -1.50 -2.52 -8.75
C ARG A 715 -1.66 -1.06 -8.29
N THR A 716 -0.68 -0.20 -8.55
CA THR A 716 -0.68 1.22 -8.11
C THR A 716 -1.34 2.20 -9.07
N ARG A 717 -1.89 1.72 -10.21
CA ARG A 717 -2.50 2.55 -11.26
C ARG A 717 -3.59 3.53 -10.77
N ASP A 718 -4.25 3.21 -9.65
CA ASP A 718 -5.32 4.03 -9.05
C ASP A 718 -4.90 4.74 -7.74
N TYR A 719 -3.62 4.63 -7.34
CA TYR A 719 -3.13 5.04 -6.01
C TYR A 719 -1.92 5.99 -6.05
N GLU A 720 -1.64 6.68 -7.17
CA GLU A 720 -0.86 7.92 -7.06
C GLU A 720 -1.66 8.90 -6.19
N LYS A 721 -1.08 9.37 -5.08
CA LYS A 721 -1.61 10.51 -4.31
C LYS A 721 -1.78 11.67 -5.29
N ARG A 722 -2.98 11.85 -5.86
CA ARG A 722 -3.30 13.06 -6.64
C ARG A 722 -3.11 14.22 -5.69
N ARG A 723 -2.08 15.02 -5.96
CA ARG A 723 -1.89 16.33 -5.34
C ARG A 723 -3.20 17.07 -5.51
N GLU A 724 -3.93 17.35 -4.43
CA GLU A 724 -5.11 18.19 -4.50
C GLU A 724 -4.66 19.57 -4.97
N SER A 725 -4.89 19.89 -6.25
CA SER A 725 -4.75 21.26 -6.71
C SER A 725 -5.96 22.02 -6.19
N ARG A 726 -5.77 22.81 -5.14
CA ARG A 726 -6.67 23.92 -4.87
C ARG A 726 -6.45 24.94 -5.98
N THR A 727 -7.52 25.33 -6.67
CA THR A 727 -7.48 26.51 -7.55
C THR A 727 -6.94 27.68 -6.74
N GLY A 728 -5.93 28.37 -7.28
CA GLY A 728 -5.37 29.56 -6.66
C GLY A 728 -6.50 30.56 -6.42
N THR A 729 -6.83 30.79 -5.15
CA THR A 729 -7.46 32.05 -4.79
C THR A 729 -6.39 33.11 -4.93
N ASP A 730 -6.70 34.25 -5.52
CA ASP A 730 -5.83 35.43 -5.48
C ASP A 730 -5.71 35.89 -4.03
N VAL A 731 -4.85 35.21 -3.29
CA VAL A 731 -4.37 35.66 -2.00
C VAL A 731 -3.37 36.73 -2.33
N VAL A 732 -3.77 37.99 -2.17
CA VAL A 732 -2.83 39.10 -2.03
C VAL A 732 -1.90 38.71 -0.87
N ARG A 733 -0.72 38.18 -1.21
CA ARG A 733 0.31 37.85 -0.23
C ARG A 733 0.74 39.16 0.41
N ARG A 734 0.21 39.47 1.58
CA ARG A 734 0.91 40.36 2.50
C ARG A 734 2.13 39.57 2.97
N SER A 735 3.31 40.17 2.83
CA SER A 735 4.52 39.67 3.48
C SER A 735 4.21 39.36 4.94
N PRO A 736 4.75 38.27 5.50
CA PRO A 736 4.63 38.01 6.94
C PRO A 736 4.97 39.29 7.70
N GLY A 737 4.10 39.68 8.64
CA GLY A 737 4.39 40.80 9.53
C GLY A 737 5.68 40.54 10.32
N GLU A 738 6.30 41.60 10.84
CA GLU A 738 7.45 41.46 11.73
C GLU A 738 7.12 40.53 12.90
N ILE A 739 8.09 39.69 13.25
CA ILE A 739 8.01 38.73 14.36
C ILE A 739 7.64 39.51 15.63
N ASN A 740 6.50 39.16 16.26
CA ASN A 740 6.06 39.80 17.50
C ASN A 740 7.12 39.61 18.60
N ALA A 741 7.37 40.68 19.37
CA ALA A 741 8.36 40.74 20.44
C ALA A 741 8.21 39.61 21.49
N GLU A 742 6.98 39.15 21.77
CA GLU A 742 6.70 38.06 22.71
C GLU A 742 7.26 36.70 22.27
N GLU A 743 7.16 36.36 20.98
CA GLU A 743 7.70 35.10 20.45
C GLU A 743 9.23 35.10 20.41
N ARG A 744 9.83 36.29 20.23
CA ARG A 744 11.28 36.48 20.23
C ARG A 744 11.87 36.40 21.64
N ALA A 745 11.21 37.02 22.63
CA ALA A 745 11.58 36.91 24.03
C ALA A 745 11.46 35.45 24.54
N SER A 746 10.38 34.76 24.16
CA SER A 746 10.16 33.34 24.52
C SER A 746 11.15 32.38 23.85
N ARG A 747 11.77 32.77 22.73
CA ARG A 747 12.87 32.02 22.11
C ARG A 747 14.19 32.28 22.82
N LEU A 748 14.55 33.54 23.06
CA LEU A 748 15.78 33.91 23.76
C LEU A 748 15.83 33.30 25.17
N GLN A 749 14.70 33.23 25.87
CA GLN A 749 14.63 32.60 27.19
C GLN A 749 14.83 31.08 27.14
N ARG A 750 14.33 30.40 26.10
CA ARG A 750 14.57 28.97 25.88
C ARG A 750 16.01 28.67 25.48
N ASP A 751 16.59 29.52 24.63
CA ASP A 751 17.97 29.38 24.18
C ASP A 751 18.95 29.65 25.35
N LEU A 752 18.64 30.61 26.24
CA LEU A 752 19.40 30.80 27.48
C LEU A 752 19.31 29.58 28.40
N LEU A 753 18.11 29.04 28.65
CA LEU A 753 17.94 27.85 29.49
C LEU A 753 18.73 26.65 28.93
N ARG A 754 18.70 26.47 27.61
CA ARG A 754 19.47 25.42 26.92
C ARG A 754 20.97 25.64 27.07
N ALA A 755 21.45 26.87 26.90
CA ALA A 755 22.85 27.20 27.09
C ALA A 755 23.29 27.01 28.56
N MET A 756 22.40 27.21 29.53
CA MET A 756 22.71 26.94 30.95
C MET A 756 22.78 25.45 31.30
N GLU A 757 22.08 24.58 30.55
CA GLU A 757 22.12 23.12 30.74
C GLU A 757 23.38 22.46 30.14
N GLU A 758 24.16 23.19 29.34
CA GLU A 758 25.38 22.69 28.68
C GLU A 758 26.62 22.62 29.60
N GLY A 759 26.50 22.99 30.88
CA GLY A 759 27.50 22.71 31.92
C GLY A 759 28.75 23.61 31.90
N TYR A 760 28.60 24.89 31.56
CA TYR A 760 29.68 25.87 31.55
C TYR A 760 30.17 26.21 32.98
N SER A 761 31.41 26.72 33.11
CA SER A 761 31.89 27.20 34.43
C SER A 761 31.17 28.50 34.84
N GLY A 762 31.08 28.78 36.14
CA GLY A 762 30.28 29.90 36.68
C GLY A 762 30.61 31.27 36.07
N ASP A 763 31.87 31.51 35.72
CA ASP A 763 32.31 32.76 35.07
C ASP A 763 31.76 32.89 33.64
N TYR A 764 31.65 31.78 32.89
CA TYR A 764 31.08 31.75 31.56
C TYR A 764 29.56 31.79 31.59
N GLU A 765 28.91 31.15 32.56
CA GLU A 765 27.46 31.27 32.74
C GLU A 765 27.04 32.73 33.01
N ALA A 766 27.85 33.48 33.78
CA ALA A 766 27.62 34.90 34.01
C ALA A 766 27.71 35.72 32.71
N LEU A 767 28.70 35.43 31.85
CA LEU A 767 28.84 36.08 30.54
C LEU A 767 27.72 35.70 29.57
N ILE A 768 27.29 34.44 29.57
CA ILE A 768 26.17 33.95 28.74
C ILE A 768 24.87 34.64 29.17
N ARG A 769 24.60 34.73 30.48
CA ARG A 769 23.44 35.48 30.99
C ARG A 769 23.49 36.95 30.59
N GLN A 770 24.63 37.61 30.74
CA GLN A 770 24.79 39.01 30.32
C GLN A 770 24.61 39.20 28.81
N TYR A 771 25.08 38.26 27.99
CA TYR A 771 24.90 38.29 26.54
C TYR A 771 23.43 38.17 26.14
N PHE A 772 22.69 37.23 26.73
CA PHE A 772 21.26 37.07 26.44
C PHE A 772 20.41 38.20 27.01
N GLU A 773 20.77 38.78 28.18
CA GLU A 773 20.15 40.01 28.70
C GLU A 773 20.41 41.22 27.78
N ALA A 774 21.63 41.35 27.25
CA ALA A 774 21.96 42.42 26.31
C ALA A 774 21.16 42.27 25.00
N LEU A 775 21.02 41.04 24.48
CA LEU A 775 20.18 40.74 23.32
C LEU A 775 18.69 41.03 23.56
N GLN A 776 18.21 40.80 24.78
CA GLN A 776 16.84 41.13 25.17
C GLN A 776 16.62 42.65 25.22
N LYS A 777 17.60 43.41 25.73
CA LYS A 777 17.56 44.89 25.79
C LYS A 777 17.77 45.59 24.43
N LEU A 778 18.45 44.94 23.49
CA LEU A 778 18.66 45.44 22.12
C LEU A 778 17.44 45.24 21.21
N SER A 779 16.36 44.64 21.72
CA SER A 779 15.12 44.47 20.96
C SER A 779 14.25 45.74 21.08
N PRO A 780 13.92 46.44 19.98
CA PRO A 780 13.07 47.63 20.03
C PRO A 780 11.64 47.19 20.38
N GLY A 781 11.17 47.58 21.57
CA GLY A 781 9.86 47.21 22.10
C GLY A 781 9.73 47.22 23.63
N SER A 782 10.78 47.58 24.38
CA SER A 782 10.69 47.85 25.82
C SER A 782 10.85 49.34 26.13
N GLU A 783 9.91 50.14 25.63
CA GLU A 783 9.35 51.32 26.33
C GLU A 783 7.83 51.22 26.30
#